data_AF-A0A349GX93-F1
#
_entry.id   AF-A0A349GX93-F1
#
_cell.length_a   1.000
_cell.length_b   1.000
_cell.length_c   1.000
_cell.angle_alpha   90.00
_cell.angle_beta   90.00
_cell.angle_gamma   90.00
#
_symmetry.space_group_name_H-M   'P 1'
#
loop_
_entity.id
_entity.type
_entity.pdbx_description
1 polymer ?
#
loop_
_entity_poly.entity_id
_entity_poly.type
_entity_poly.pdbx_seq_one_letter_code
_entity_poly.pdbx_strand_id
1 'polypeptide(L)'
;PWGTVADNDFYSLKPAVDKFGKSPDVASERFVDVSAARIYNLAPEAADAGAEALRLLLCHPEFDIRLMAAAQLNRYPALVTELLQAPDARVRRAALEGIIRYPKELLTPEHTDMLWRMIEDPKEAWFVVDGALLALKPAAPEAALAHLDRLIYWLEHPEWWMSNSAMLILMRTAAAGHEVERITQAVAPVMAANQRYGRWSNWTMGPIMKETVPAAQPAFLQMFASVYDAWPVPSAAHPEPKHPDSELHFTTALATLMAGLPGGMDQLYTLSKKRFPRQTLAHRDVFLNSDQIESNPAMKAALLPLVRDELIPQFVAQNRRKLERGELLDELVGLYNRIGVQDYDWQVHGPDRTTMEWNYHSFDPAEKPPLGQEKNRLGRYRKVTYPDGMENWFKPEFDATAVGWKRGKSPFASFNGQLKPFGKCIGGFCGCGETPNTLWEKEVLLLNGNFTIPAFEEGYIYRVLVGGMSHVGAGDGCRIYANGREIYSRQGSVDRRAGGAPICAQIPKDRWPDFAAGTVNLAATGFMHYHDKSKEYGNYLTVFFQRMKLPPMGETMLNRAAALIPMRSAEWQMTQDPDTNVEPDDGKFKWDGVVVPNPAVKGTWNVIGQVDSLESFDVGTKPVPARNPRFQRMTFQDDGATDSPLWLWSGKMLMDLDEFQALQMEPRTVNGKEYLLIEAGGFNTQYGTAWTPPLWVLERE
;
A
#
# COMPACT_ATOMS: atom_id res chain seq x y z
N PRO A 1 7.02 -42.45 0.61
CA PRO A 1 5.66 -42.18 1.15
C PRO A 1 5.63 -40.77 1.74
N TRP A 2 4.63 -39.96 1.39
CA TRP A 2 4.37 -38.68 2.04
C TRP A 2 3.53 -38.95 3.28
N GLY A 3 4.00 -38.54 4.46
CA GLY A 3 3.28 -38.71 5.72
C GLY A 3 3.19 -40.14 6.25
N THR A 4 2.08 -40.43 6.94
CA THR A 4 1.78 -41.72 7.57
C THR A 4 1.03 -42.65 6.60
N VAL A 5 0.68 -43.86 7.05
CA VAL A 5 -0.13 -44.78 6.24
C VAL A 5 -1.52 -44.20 5.95
N ALA A 6 -2.08 -43.41 6.86
CA ALA A 6 -3.39 -42.79 6.70
C ALA A 6 -3.40 -41.69 5.62
N ASP A 7 -2.26 -41.05 5.34
CA ASP A 7 -2.17 -40.08 4.25
C ASP A 7 -2.40 -40.71 2.86
N ASN A 8 -2.28 -42.04 2.75
CA ASN A 8 -2.57 -42.74 1.49
C ASN A 8 -4.02 -42.58 1.02
N ASP A 9 -4.96 -42.29 1.92
CA ASP A 9 -6.36 -42.02 1.56
C ASP A 9 -6.47 -40.83 0.59
N PHE A 10 -5.61 -39.81 0.73
CA PHE A 10 -5.62 -38.63 -0.13
C PHE A 10 -5.14 -38.89 -1.56
N TYR A 11 -4.42 -39.99 -1.80
CA TYR A 11 -4.03 -40.41 -3.14
C TYR A 11 -5.11 -41.28 -3.82
N SER A 12 -6.17 -41.67 -3.09
CA SER A 12 -7.23 -42.50 -3.63
C SER A 12 -8.23 -41.68 -4.45
N LEU A 13 -8.46 -42.11 -5.70
CA LEU A 13 -9.55 -41.61 -6.55
C LEU A 13 -10.90 -42.29 -6.24
N LYS A 14 -10.92 -43.30 -5.36
CA LYS A 14 -12.17 -43.93 -4.94
C LYS A 14 -12.88 -43.04 -3.94
N PRO A 15 -14.21 -42.83 -4.08
CA PRO A 15 -14.99 -42.17 -3.05
C PRO A 15 -14.81 -42.83 -1.68
N ALA A 16 -14.84 -42.02 -0.62
CA ALA A 16 -14.90 -42.53 0.73
C ALA A 16 -16.29 -43.15 0.99
N VAL A 17 -16.39 -43.90 2.07
CA VAL A 17 -17.64 -44.52 2.50
C VAL A 17 -18.10 -43.86 3.79
N ASP A 18 -19.39 -43.54 3.87
CA ASP A 18 -20.00 -42.95 5.06
C ASP A 18 -20.22 -44.00 6.17
N LYS A 19 -20.71 -43.54 7.33
CA LYS A 19 -20.96 -44.43 8.48
C LYS A 19 -22.01 -45.52 8.22
N PHE A 20 -22.79 -45.41 7.15
CA PHE A 20 -23.83 -46.36 6.75
C PHE A 20 -23.40 -47.26 5.59
N GLY A 21 -22.14 -47.17 5.14
CA GLY A 21 -21.67 -47.97 4.01
C GLY A 21 -21.98 -47.36 2.63
N LYS A 22 -22.46 -46.11 2.56
CA LYS A 22 -22.80 -45.44 1.29
C LYS A 22 -21.65 -44.59 0.78
N SER A 23 -21.55 -44.45 -0.54
CA SER A 23 -20.57 -43.58 -1.20
C SER A 23 -21.23 -42.79 -2.33
N PRO A 24 -20.72 -41.59 -2.68
CA PRO A 24 -21.26 -40.83 -3.79
C PRO A 24 -20.99 -41.54 -5.13
N ASP A 25 -22.02 -41.62 -5.97
CA ASP A 25 -21.93 -42.17 -7.32
C ASP A 25 -21.39 -41.14 -8.32
N VAL A 26 -20.09 -40.87 -8.21
CA VAL A 26 -19.39 -39.89 -9.05
C VAL A 26 -19.31 -40.30 -10.52
N ALA A 27 -19.35 -41.60 -10.81
CA ALA A 27 -19.24 -42.13 -12.17
C ALA A 27 -20.50 -41.83 -13.00
N SER A 28 -21.64 -41.63 -12.34
CA SER A 28 -22.93 -41.31 -12.97
C SER A 28 -23.21 -39.81 -13.09
N GLU A 29 -22.33 -38.94 -12.58
CA GLU A 29 -22.56 -37.49 -12.59
C GLU A 29 -22.60 -36.91 -14.01
N ARG A 30 -23.58 -36.04 -14.26
CA ARG A 30 -23.74 -35.30 -15.52
C ARG A 30 -23.64 -33.81 -15.23
N PHE A 31 -23.28 -33.01 -16.25
CA PHE A 31 -23.14 -31.55 -16.12
C PHE A 31 -24.35 -30.84 -15.46
N VAL A 32 -25.56 -31.35 -15.68
CA VAL A 32 -26.81 -30.82 -15.10
C VAL A 32 -27.08 -31.22 -13.64
N ASP A 33 -26.40 -32.26 -13.14
CA ASP A 33 -26.60 -32.87 -11.82
C ASP A 33 -25.27 -32.97 -11.02
N VAL A 34 -24.28 -32.14 -11.35
CA VAL A 34 -22.94 -32.16 -10.74
C VAL A 34 -22.99 -31.89 -9.24
N SER A 35 -22.11 -32.54 -8.49
CA SER A 35 -22.00 -32.39 -7.02
C SER A 35 -21.91 -30.93 -6.57
N ALA A 36 -21.23 -30.05 -7.32
CA ALA A 36 -21.16 -28.62 -7.02
C ALA A 36 -22.53 -27.92 -7.01
N ALA A 37 -23.42 -28.23 -7.97
CA ALA A 37 -24.76 -27.66 -8.05
C ALA A 37 -25.65 -28.16 -6.90
N ARG A 38 -25.47 -29.42 -6.47
CA ARG A 38 -26.21 -29.99 -5.33
C ARG A 38 -25.91 -29.26 -4.02
N ILE A 39 -24.67 -28.79 -3.83
CA ILE A 39 -24.28 -28.02 -2.64
C ILE A 39 -25.07 -26.71 -2.53
N TYR A 40 -25.23 -25.97 -3.64
CA TYR A 40 -25.99 -24.71 -3.65
C TYR A 40 -27.49 -24.90 -3.38
N ASN A 41 -28.01 -26.10 -3.66
CA ASN A 41 -29.42 -26.45 -3.51
C ASN A 41 -29.73 -27.19 -2.19
N LEU A 42 -28.79 -27.28 -1.25
CA LEU A 42 -29.04 -27.86 0.08
C LEU A 42 -30.07 -26.99 0.84
N ALA A 43 -31.31 -27.46 0.90
CA ALA A 43 -32.42 -26.79 1.56
C ALA A 43 -32.41 -27.09 3.09
N PRO A 44 -32.28 -26.07 3.96
CA PRO A 44 -32.27 -26.27 5.43
C PRO A 44 -33.59 -26.80 5.98
N GLU A 45 -34.70 -26.54 5.28
CA GLU A 45 -36.07 -26.86 5.68
C GLU A 45 -36.32 -28.39 5.72
N ALA A 46 -35.43 -29.20 5.13
CA ALA A 46 -35.49 -30.66 5.08
C ALA A 46 -34.25 -31.28 5.75
N ALA A 47 -34.08 -31.00 7.05
CA ALA A 47 -32.85 -31.24 7.80
C ALA A 47 -32.26 -32.67 7.66
N ASP A 48 -33.08 -33.72 7.70
CA ASP A 48 -32.60 -35.11 7.61
C ASP A 48 -32.08 -35.46 6.21
N ALA A 49 -32.83 -35.08 5.16
CA ALA A 49 -32.44 -35.31 3.77
C ALA A 49 -31.22 -34.44 3.38
N GLY A 50 -31.16 -33.21 3.88
CA GLY A 50 -30.02 -32.31 3.71
C GLY A 50 -28.76 -32.84 4.41
N ALA A 51 -28.90 -33.37 5.63
CA ALA A 51 -27.79 -33.98 6.37
C ALA A 51 -27.26 -35.25 5.69
N GLU A 52 -28.15 -36.09 5.14
CA GLU A 52 -27.76 -37.27 4.35
C GLU A 52 -27.03 -36.88 3.07
N ALA A 53 -27.57 -35.92 2.32
CA ALA A 53 -26.93 -35.43 1.10
C ALA A 53 -25.55 -34.81 1.38
N LEU A 54 -25.44 -34.01 2.45
CA LEU A 54 -24.18 -33.41 2.86
C LEU A 54 -23.14 -34.47 3.26
N ARG A 55 -23.54 -35.51 4.00
CA ARG A 55 -22.64 -36.62 4.37
C ARG A 55 -22.02 -37.28 3.15
N LEU A 56 -22.82 -37.58 2.12
CA LEU A 56 -22.32 -38.17 0.88
C LEU A 56 -21.37 -37.24 0.11
N LEU A 57 -21.67 -35.93 0.08
CA LEU A 57 -20.81 -34.93 -0.56
C LEU A 57 -19.46 -34.78 0.16
N LEU A 58 -19.41 -34.96 1.47
CA LEU A 58 -18.16 -34.96 2.26
C LEU A 58 -17.30 -36.21 2.03
N CYS A 59 -17.89 -37.28 1.51
CA CYS A 59 -17.19 -38.51 1.09
C CYS A 59 -16.71 -38.47 -0.38
N HIS A 60 -16.93 -37.37 -1.09
CA HIS A 60 -16.55 -37.22 -2.49
C HIS A 60 -15.01 -37.33 -2.68
N PRO A 61 -14.48 -37.96 -3.75
CA PRO A 61 -13.03 -38.11 -3.98
C PRO A 61 -12.33 -36.79 -4.31
N GLU A 62 -13.00 -35.86 -5.00
CA GLU A 62 -12.47 -34.53 -5.32
C GLU A 62 -12.39 -33.61 -4.09
N PHE A 63 -11.26 -32.93 -3.92
CA PHE A 63 -11.00 -32.07 -2.75
C PHE A 63 -11.90 -30.84 -2.75
N ASP A 64 -12.05 -30.16 -3.89
CA ASP A 64 -12.82 -28.92 -3.98
C ASP A 64 -14.31 -29.14 -3.66
N ILE A 65 -14.86 -30.30 -4.05
CA ILE A 65 -16.23 -30.68 -3.69
C ILE A 65 -16.37 -30.85 -2.17
N ARG A 66 -15.43 -31.55 -1.52
CA ARG A 66 -15.44 -31.69 -0.07
C ARG A 66 -15.30 -30.34 0.64
N LEU A 67 -14.46 -29.44 0.12
CA LEU A 67 -14.28 -28.10 0.70
C LEU A 67 -15.54 -27.24 0.59
N MET A 68 -16.22 -27.27 -0.57
CA MET A 68 -17.51 -26.59 -0.75
C MET A 68 -18.61 -27.19 0.13
N ALA A 69 -18.64 -28.52 0.28
CA ALA A 69 -19.56 -29.21 1.17
C ALA A 69 -19.30 -28.85 2.64
N ALA A 70 -18.05 -28.84 3.08
CA ALA A 70 -17.64 -28.44 4.42
C ALA A 70 -18.12 -27.02 4.79
N ALA A 71 -18.22 -26.12 3.79
CA ALA A 71 -18.76 -24.78 3.98
C ALA A 71 -20.26 -24.73 4.34
N GLN A 72 -20.98 -25.85 4.24
CA GLN A 72 -22.39 -25.97 4.65
C GLN A 72 -22.55 -26.65 6.02
N LEU A 73 -21.47 -27.13 6.63
CA LEU A 73 -21.53 -27.95 7.85
C LEU A 73 -22.11 -27.20 9.06
N ASN A 74 -22.00 -25.86 9.09
CA ASN A 74 -22.61 -25.03 10.13
C ASN A 74 -24.13 -25.14 10.21
N ARG A 75 -24.79 -25.59 9.12
CA ARG A 75 -26.23 -25.87 9.09
C ARG A 75 -26.59 -27.25 9.65
N TYR A 76 -25.60 -28.13 9.81
CA TYR A 76 -25.77 -29.52 10.25
C TYR A 76 -24.72 -29.92 11.32
N PRO A 77 -24.64 -29.19 12.45
CA PRO A 77 -23.59 -29.39 13.46
C PRO A 77 -23.56 -30.80 14.06
N ALA A 78 -24.70 -31.51 14.08
CA ALA A 78 -24.80 -32.88 14.59
C ALA A 78 -23.95 -33.90 13.81
N LEU A 79 -23.51 -33.58 12.58
CA LEU A 79 -22.66 -34.46 11.77
C LEU A 79 -21.19 -34.42 12.22
N VAL A 80 -20.74 -33.40 12.95
CA VAL A 80 -19.30 -33.19 13.20
C VAL A 80 -18.67 -34.37 13.93
N THR A 81 -19.28 -34.86 15.01
CA THR A 81 -18.73 -35.95 15.83
C THR A 81 -18.50 -37.22 15.02
N GLU A 82 -19.49 -37.65 14.23
CA GLU A 82 -19.36 -38.86 13.40
C GLU A 82 -18.33 -38.70 12.29
N LEU A 83 -18.22 -37.50 11.70
CA LEU A 83 -17.27 -37.25 10.60
C LEU A 83 -15.83 -37.21 11.11
N LEU A 84 -15.60 -36.65 12.30
CA LEU A 84 -14.28 -36.69 12.96
C LEU A 84 -13.86 -38.12 13.35
N GLN A 85 -14.81 -39.04 13.54
CA GLN A 85 -14.53 -40.46 13.82
C GLN A 85 -14.49 -41.33 12.57
N ALA A 86 -14.71 -40.77 11.38
CA ALA A 86 -14.74 -41.53 10.14
C ALA A 86 -13.39 -42.25 9.93
N PRO A 87 -13.37 -43.48 9.39
CA PRO A 87 -12.14 -44.22 9.15
C PRO A 87 -11.26 -43.59 8.04
N ASP A 88 -11.88 -42.95 7.05
CA ASP A 88 -11.19 -42.30 5.94
C ASP A 88 -10.69 -40.89 6.32
N ALA A 89 -9.39 -40.64 6.16
CA ALA A 89 -8.74 -39.39 6.54
C ALA A 89 -9.31 -38.17 5.79
N ARG A 90 -9.82 -38.35 4.57
CA ARG A 90 -10.39 -37.25 3.76
C ARG A 90 -11.69 -36.73 4.36
N VAL A 91 -12.48 -37.61 4.97
CA VAL A 91 -13.74 -37.26 5.63
C VAL A 91 -13.46 -36.50 6.93
N ARG A 92 -12.49 -36.98 7.73
CA ARG A 92 -12.01 -36.26 8.93
C ARG A 92 -11.51 -34.87 8.56
N ARG A 93 -10.70 -34.75 7.50
CA ARG A 93 -10.20 -33.45 7.03
C ARG A 93 -11.30 -32.49 6.60
N ALA A 94 -12.34 -32.99 5.93
CA ALA A 94 -13.48 -32.16 5.50
C ALA A 94 -14.30 -31.64 6.70
N ALA A 95 -14.47 -32.45 7.76
CA ALA A 95 -15.07 -31.98 9.01
C ALA A 95 -14.26 -30.83 9.64
N LEU A 96 -12.93 -30.98 9.67
CA LEU A 96 -12.02 -29.96 10.18
C LEU A 96 -12.08 -28.66 9.36
N GLU A 97 -12.22 -28.71 8.03
CA GLU A 97 -12.45 -27.52 7.20
C GLU A 97 -13.74 -26.78 7.57
N GLY A 98 -14.81 -27.52 7.88
CA GLY A 98 -16.04 -26.94 8.40
C GLY A 98 -15.80 -26.20 9.71
N ILE A 99 -15.10 -26.83 10.66
CA ILE A 99 -14.77 -26.24 11.97
C ILE A 99 -13.89 -24.99 11.81
N ILE A 100 -12.87 -25.02 10.96
CA ILE A 100 -11.99 -23.87 10.69
C ILE A 100 -12.79 -22.65 10.22
N ARG A 101 -13.82 -22.88 9.38
CA ARG A 101 -14.65 -21.82 8.80
C ARG A 101 -15.72 -21.31 9.76
N TYR A 102 -16.28 -22.18 10.59
CA TYR A 102 -17.38 -21.90 11.51
C TYR A 102 -17.09 -22.40 12.93
N PRO A 103 -16.00 -21.91 13.57
CA PRO A 103 -15.56 -22.46 14.84
C PRO A 103 -16.54 -22.20 15.98
N LYS A 104 -17.28 -21.07 15.94
CA LYS A 104 -18.26 -20.72 16.97
C LYS A 104 -19.46 -21.68 16.96
N GLU A 105 -19.82 -22.17 15.79
CA GLU A 105 -20.95 -23.04 15.56
C GLU A 105 -20.59 -24.52 15.75
N LEU A 106 -19.35 -24.90 15.44
CA LEU A 106 -18.96 -26.30 15.28
C LEU A 106 -17.93 -26.82 16.30
N LEU A 107 -17.14 -25.96 16.96
CA LEU A 107 -16.14 -26.41 17.93
C LEU A 107 -16.75 -26.48 19.34
N THR A 108 -16.97 -27.69 19.84
CA THR A 108 -17.43 -27.97 21.21
C THR A 108 -16.25 -28.44 22.08
N PRO A 109 -16.41 -28.49 23.42
CA PRO A 109 -15.40 -29.11 24.30
C PRO A 109 -15.09 -30.57 23.92
N GLU A 110 -16.12 -31.36 23.58
CA GLU A 110 -15.93 -32.73 23.11
C GLU A 110 -15.11 -32.79 21.82
N HIS A 111 -15.41 -31.94 20.83
CA HIS A 111 -14.61 -31.88 19.61
C HIS A 111 -13.18 -31.42 19.89
N THR A 112 -12.98 -30.51 20.85
CA THR A 112 -11.64 -30.07 21.26
C THR A 112 -10.80 -31.24 21.77
N ASP A 113 -11.36 -32.09 22.64
CA ASP A 113 -10.69 -33.31 23.12
C ASP A 113 -10.36 -34.29 21.99
N MET A 114 -11.27 -34.44 21.02
CA MET A 114 -11.06 -35.28 19.84
C MET A 114 -9.90 -34.78 18.97
N LEU A 115 -9.83 -33.47 18.74
CA LEU A 115 -8.78 -32.84 17.94
C LEU A 115 -7.40 -32.98 18.61
N TRP A 116 -7.31 -32.86 19.94
CA TRP A 116 -6.06 -33.15 20.66
C TRP A 116 -5.62 -34.61 20.50
N ARG A 117 -6.55 -35.57 20.58
CA ARG A 117 -6.23 -36.99 20.33
C ARG A 117 -5.71 -37.23 18.91
N MET A 118 -6.25 -36.55 17.90
CA MET A 118 -5.74 -36.62 16.53
C MET A 118 -4.30 -36.10 16.42
N ILE A 119 -3.97 -35.01 17.12
CA ILE A 119 -2.61 -34.42 17.12
C ILE A 119 -1.59 -35.34 17.82
N GLU A 120 -2.01 -36.03 18.87
CA GLU A 120 -1.18 -36.96 19.64
C GLU A 120 -0.99 -38.32 18.94
N ASP A 121 -1.91 -38.74 18.06
CA ASP A 121 -1.81 -40.04 17.40
C ASP A 121 -0.67 -40.07 16.35
N PRO A 122 0.38 -40.89 16.54
CA PRO A 122 1.47 -41.00 15.58
C PRO A 122 1.06 -41.71 14.27
N LYS A 123 -0.11 -42.34 14.22
CA LYS A 123 -0.64 -43.03 13.02
C LYS A 123 -1.62 -42.20 12.22
N GLU A 124 -2.05 -41.05 12.73
CA GLU A 124 -2.96 -40.16 12.03
C GLU A 124 -2.30 -39.54 10.79
N ALA A 125 -3.10 -39.20 9.79
CA ALA A 125 -2.67 -38.53 8.57
C ALA A 125 -2.15 -37.13 8.92
N TRP A 126 -0.97 -36.77 8.43
CA TRP A 126 -0.40 -35.44 8.67
C TRP A 126 -1.33 -34.32 8.19
N PHE A 127 -2.06 -34.53 7.10
CA PHE A 127 -3.02 -33.53 6.63
C PHE A 127 -4.24 -33.38 7.56
N VAL A 128 -4.63 -34.44 8.27
CA VAL A 128 -5.66 -34.37 9.32
C VAL A 128 -5.12 -33.65 10.55
N VAL A 129 -3.87 -33.94 10.95
CA VAL A 129 -3.19 -33.21 12.04
C VAL A 129 -3.12 -31.71 11.76
N ASP A 130 -2.83 -31.29 10.52
CA ASP A 130 -2.86 -29.87 10.12
C ASP A 130 -4.23 -29.25 10.34
N GLY A 131 -5.26 -29.91 9.84
CA GLY A 131 -6.64 -29.48 10.02
C GLY A 131 -7.01 -29.36 11.50
N ALA A 132 -6.56 -30.30 12.34
CA ALA A 132 -6.82 -30.29 13.78
C ALA A 132 -6.12 -29.11 14.46
N LEU A 133 -4.84 -28.86 14.15
CA LEU A 133 -4.10 -27.71 14.68
C LEU A 133 -4.75 -26.37 14.27
N LEU A 134 -5.17 -26.24 13.00
CA LEU A 134 -5.86 -25.04 12.52
C LEU A 134 -7.25 -24.87 13.15
N ALA A 135 -8.00 -25.96 13.32
CA ALA A 135 -9.31 -25.95 13.95
C ALA A 135 -9.24 -25.60 15.45
N LEU A 136 -8.14 -25.92 16.12
CA LEU A 136 -7.87 -25.55 17.52
C LEU A 136 -7.36 -24.10 17.71
N LYS A 137 -7.20 -23.33 16.63
CA LYS A 137 -6.82 -21.91 16.73
C LYS A 137 -7.69 -21.06 17.68
N PRO A 138 -9.00 -21.31 17.92
CA PRO A 138 -9.78 -20.54 18.89
C PRO A 138 -9.82 -21.16 20.30
N ALA A 139 -9.21 -22.34 20.51
CA ALA A 139 -9.19 -23.01 21.81
C ALA A 139 -8.52 -22.14 22.89
N ALA A 140 -8.89 -22.39 24.15
CA ALA A 140 -8.31 -21.71 25.30
C ALA A 140 -6.80 -21.99 25.39
N PRO A 141 -5.95 -20.96 25.60
CA PRO A 141 -4.49 -21.10 25.72
C PRO A 141 -4.03 -22.19 26.68
N GLU A 142 -4.73 -22.38 27.80
CA GLU A 142 -4.42 -23.34 28.86
C GLU A 142 -4.55 -24.79 28.40
N ALA A 143 -5.44 -25.05 27.44
CA ALA A 143 -5.64 -26.40 26.92
C ALA A 143 -4.39 -26.95 26.20
N ALA A 144 -3.56 -26.06 25.64
CA ALA A 144 -2.33 -26.46 24.97
C ALA A 144 -1.23 -26.92 25.94
N LEU A 145 -1.32 -26.59 27.23
CA LEU A 145 -0.25 -26.85 28.21
C LEU A 145 0.04 -28.34 28.40
N ALA A 146 -1.00 -29.17 28.34
CA ALA A 146 -0.87 -30.63 28.43
C ALA A 146 -0.20 -31.25 27.18
N HIS A 147 -0.09 -30.48 26.09
CA HIS A 147 0.32 -30.96 24.76
C HIS A 147 1.58 -30.25 24.24
N LEU A 148 2.30 -29.49 25.08
CA LEU A 148 3.42 -28.64 24.64
C LEU A 148 4.54 -29.43 23.95
N ASP A 149 4.92 -30.59 24.49
CA ASP A 149 5.96 -31.42 23.90
C ASP A 149 5.58 -31.86 22.48
N ARG A 150 4.31 -32.24 22.29
CA ARG A 150 3.78 -32.64 20.99
C ARG A 150 3.67 -31.47 20.03
N LEU A 151 3.28 -30.29 20.51
CA LEU A 151 3.23 -29.07 19.71
C LEU A 151 4.63 -28.62 19.28
N ILE A 152 5.63 -28.70 20.16
CA ILE A 152 7.03 -28.40 19.83
C ILE A 152 7.56 -29.42 18.81
N TYR A 153 7.24 -30.70 18.97
CA TYR A 153 7.55 -31.71 17.96
C TYR A 153 6.99 -31.35 16.57
N TRP A 154 5.74 -30.88 16.48
CA TRP A 154 5.16 -30.45 15.22
C TRP A 154 5.72 -29.10 14.71
N LEU A 155 6.08 -28.19 15.60
CA LEU A 155 6.77 -26.94 15.27
C LEU A 155 8.12 -27.19 14.57
N GLU A 156 8.87 -28.19 15.04
CA GLU A 156 10.19 -28.55 14.51
C GLU A 156 10.11 -29.45 13.26
N HIS A 157 8.90 -29.76 12.78
CA HIS A 157 8.70 -30.62 11.63
C HIS A 157 9.25 -29.98 10.33
N PRO A 158 9.93 -30.73 9.44
CA PRO A 158 10.52 -30.18 8.20
C PRO A 158 9.50 -29.58 7.23
N GLU A 159 8.24 -30.04 7.30
CA GLU A 159 7.15 -29.51 6.48
C GLU A 159 6.65 -28.17 7.04
N TRP A 160 6.91 -27.09 6.29
CA TRP A 160 6.64 -25.71 6.72
C TRP A 160 5.18 -25.44 7.11
N TRP A 161 4.21 -26.08 6.45
CA TRP A 161 2.78 -25.90 6.73
C TRP A 161 2.42 -26.50 8.09
N MET A 162 3.05 -27.62 8.45
CA MET A 162 2.85 -28.30 9.72
C MET A 162 3.46 -27.53 10.88
N SER A 163 4.74 -27.15 10.70
CA SER A 163 5.45 -26.25 11.61
C SER A 163 4.65 -24.99 11.91
N ASN A 164 4.10 -24.36 10.88
CA ASN A 164 3.34 -23.14 11.03
C ASN A 164 2.02 -23.37 11.81
N SER A 165 1.28 -24.43 11.53
CA SER A 165 0.00 -24.69 12.21
C SER A 165 0.18 -24.90 13.71
N ALA A 166 1.24 -25.62 14.13
CA ALA A 166 1.59 -25.79 15.53
C ALA A 166 2.02 -24.47 16.20
N MET A 167 2.82 -23.67 15.50
CA MET A 167 3.31 -22.38 15.98
C MET A 167 2.19 -21.41 16.37
N LEU A 168 1.06 -21.38 15.64
CA LEU A 168 -0.06 -20.48 15.97
C LEU A 168 -0.67 -20.76 17.33
N ILE A 169 -0.75 -22.03 17.72
CA ILE A 169 -1.24 -22.43 19.04
C ILE A 169 -0.20 -22.02 20.09
N LEU A 170 1.06 -22.40 19.90
CA LEU A 170 2.16 -22.08 20.81
C LEU A 170 2.26 -20.57 21.07
N MET A 171 2.23 -19.75 20.02
CA MET A 171 2.34 -18.30 20.14
C MET A 171 1.14 -17.67 20.87
N ARG A 172 -0.08 -18.21 20.70
CA ARG A 172 -1.25 -17.79 21.51
C ARG A 172 -1.11 -18.19 22.97
N THR A 173 -0.57 -19.37 23.25
CA THR A 173 -0.28 -19.84 24.61
C THR A 173 0.75 -18.95 25.31
N ALA A 174 1.85 -18.61 24.63
CA ALA A 174 2.83 -17.66 25.13
C ALA A 174 2.26 -16.24 25.28
N ALA A 175 1.43 -15.79 24.33
CA ALA A 175 0.78 -14.47 24.40
C ALA A 175 -0.14 -14.34 25.62
N ALA A 176 -0.77 -15.43 26.06
CA ALA A 176 -1.56 -15.48 27.29
C ALA A 176 -0.73 -15.53 28.58
N GLY A 177 0.61 -15.57 28.48
CA GLY A 177 1.53 -15.56 29.61
C GLY A 177 1.99 -16.94 30.08
N HIS A 178 1.65 -18.01 29.35
CA HIS A 178 2.01 -19.38 29.74
C HIS A 178 3.25 -19.86 29.00
N GLU A 179 4.21 -20.43 29.73
CA GLU A 179 5.42 -21.06 29.15
C GLU A 179 6.18 -20.16 28.17
N VAL A 180 6.14 -18.84 28.42
CA VAL A 180 6.56 -17.80 27.48
C VAL A 180 7.99 -18.02 27.00
N GLU A 181 8.93 -18.21 27.93
CA GLU A 181 10.35 -18.39 27.62
C GLU A 181 10.59 -19.66 26.80
N ARG A 182 10.02 -20.78 27.24
CA ARG A 182 10.16 -22.07 26.56
C ARG A 182 9.65 -22.01 25.12
N ILE A 183 8.48 -21.40 24.93
CA ILE A 183 7.84 -21.31 23.63
C ILE A 183 8.61 -20.35 22.71
N THR A 184 8.98 -19.15 23.17
CA THR A 184 9.69 -18.19 22.32
C THR A 184 11.07 -18.69 21.92
N GLN A 185 11.76 -19.41 22.81
CA GLN A 185 13.04 -20.07 22.51
C GLN A 185 12.90 -21.16 21.44
N ALA A 186 11.81 -21.95 21.46
CA ALA A 186 11.55 -22.96 20.44
C ALA A 186 11.16 -22.34 19.08
N VAL A 187 10.36 -21.28 19.08
CA VAL A 187 9.84 -20.65 17.87
C VAL A 187 10.90 -19.82 17.13
N ALA A 188 11.77 -19.10 17.84
CA ALA A 188 12.77 -18.21 17.23
C ALA A 188 13.63 -18.87 16.12
N PRO A 189 14.31 -20.01 16.34
CA PRO A 189 15.16 -20.61 15.31
C PRO A 189 14.34 -21.10 14.11
N VAL A 190 13.14 -21.64 14.33
CA VAL A 190 12.24 -22.07 13.26
C VAL A 190 11.79 -20.88 12.42
N MET A 191 11.46 -19.75 13.07
CA MET A 191 11.06 -18.53 12.38
C MET A 191 12.23 -17.94 11.57
N ALA A 192 13.44 -17.90 12.12
CA ALA A 192 14.64 -17.39 11.43
C ALA A 192 15.07 -18.25 10.23
N ALA A 193 14.83 -19.57 10.30
CA ALA A 193 15.15 -20.51 9.23
C ALA A 193 14.06 -20.60 8.14
N ASN A 194 12.83 -20.13 8.40
CA ASN A 194 11.70 -20.32 7.51
C ASN A 194 11.70 -19.32 6.33
N GLN A 195 12.33 -19.75 5.25
CA GLN A 195 12.41 -19.04 3.98
C GLN A 195 11.21 -19.33 3.04
N ARG A 196 10.01 -19.68 3.53
CA ARG A 196 8.83 -19.90 2.66
C ARG A 196 7.64 -19.05 3.12
N TYR A 197 7.09 -18.27 2.19
CA TYR A 197 6.06 -17.25 2.45
C TYR A 197 4.76 -17.79 3.08
N GLY A 198 4.10 -16.94 3.88
CA GLY A 198 2.65 -16.93 4.04
C GLY A 198 2.14 -16.47 5.40
N ARG A 199 2.61 -17.08 6.50
CA ARG A 199 1.85 -17.06 7.77
C ARG A 199 2.55 -16.38 8.95
N TRP A 200 3.81 -15.98 8.81
CA TRP A 200 4.57 -15.12 9.74
C TRP A 200 4.30 -13.62 9.56
N SER A 201 3.47 -13.26 8.57
CA SER A 201 3.19 -11.86 8.28
C SER A 201 2.44 -11.18 9.42
N ASN A 202 2.53 -9.85 9.46
CA ASN A 202 1.78 -9.02 10.40
C ASN A 202 0.26 -9.32 10.39
N TRP A 203 -0.30 -9.81 9.27
CA TRP A 203 -1.71 -10.21 9.20
C TRP A 203 -2.10 -11.31 10.18
N THR A 204 -1.20 -12.25 10.44
CA THR A 204 -1.45 -13.37 11.35
C THR A 204 -1.01 -13.05 12.78
N MET A 205 0.17 -12.45 12.93
CA MET A 205 0.77 -12.20 14.24
C MET A 205 0.22 -10.95 14.93
N GLY A 206 -0.18 -9.93 14.16
CA GLY A 206 -0.71 -8.67 14.69
C GLY A 206 -1.92 -8.87 15.64
N PRO A 207 -2.94 -9.69 15.29
CA PRO A 207 -4.01 -10.03 16.22
C PRO A 207 -3.54 -10.69 17.53
N ILE A 208 -2.57 -11.62 17.46
CA ILE A 208 -2.01 -12.27 18.65
C ILE A 208 -1.31 -11.22 19.52
N MET A 209 -0.54 -10.31 18.91
CA MET A 209 0.19 -9.28 19.65
C MET A 209 -0.74 -8.29 20.37
N LYS A 210 -1.94 -8.03 19.83
CA LYS A 210 -2.96 -7.21 20.50
C LYS A 210 -3.54 -7.88 21.75
N GLU A 211 -3.50 -9.21 21.82
CA GLU A 211 -3.98 -10.01 22.94
C GLU A 211 -2.86 -10.38 23.93
N THR A 212 -1.59 -10.13 23.57
CA THR A 212 -0.42 -10.46 24.40
C THR A 212 -0.44 -9.72 25.74
N VAL A 213 -0.40 -10.48 26.83
CA VAL A 213 -0.35 -9.92 28.19
C VAL A 213 0.97 -9.14 28.42
N PRO A 214 0.95 -8.04 29.20
CA PRO A 214 2.14 -7.20 29.41
C PRO A 214 3.38 -7.96 29.87
N ALA A 215 3.21 -8.98 30.72
CA ALA A 215 4.31 -9.81 31.23
C ALA A 215 5.05 -10.61 30.14
N ALA A 216 4.37 -10.95 29.03
CA ALA A 216 4.95 -11.72 27.93
C ALA A 216 5.65 -10.82 26.90
N GLN A 217 5.27 -9.54 26.79
CA GLN A 217 5.75 -8.62 25.76
C GLN A 217 7.29 -8.52 25.65
N PRO A 218 8.08 -8.47 26.74
CA PRO A 218 9.53 -8.40 26.65
C PRO A 218 10.14 -9.63 25.95
N ALA A 219 9.63 -10.83 26.22
CA ALA A 219 10.11 -12.07 25.60
C ALA A 219 9.78 -12.12 24.10
N PHE A 220 8.58 -11.67 23.71
CA PHE A 220 8.22 -11.53 22.29
C PHE A 220 9.12 -10.52 21.57
N LEU A 221 9.38 -9.37 22.19
CA LEU A 221 10.27 -8.37 21.62
C LEU A 221 11.68 -8.93 21.40
N GLN A 222 12.23 -9.62 22.41
CA GLN A 222 13.54 -10.27 22.30
C GLN A 222 13.56 -11.35 21.21
N MET A 223 12.49 -12.14 21.10
CA MET A 223 12.35 -13.16 20.06
C MET A 223 12.32 -12.54 18.65
N PHE A 224 11.51 -11.51 18.42
CA PHE A 224 11.45 -10.86 17.11
C PHE A 224 12.76 -10.15 16.76
N ALA A 225 13.41 -9.54 17.75
CA ALA A 225 14.72 -8.92 17.58
C ALA A 225 15.81 -9.94 17.21
N SER A 226 15.83 -11.11 17.85
CA SER A 226 16.81 -12.16 17.52
C SER A 226 16.56 -12.74 16.13
N VAL A 227 15.29 -12.94 15.75
CA VAL A 227 14.91 -13.37 14.40
C VAL A 227 15.31 -12.32 13.36
N TYR A 228 15.10 -11.04 13.64
CA TYR A 228 15.50 -9.94 12.75
C TYR A 228 17.02 -9.88 12.53
N ASP A 229 17.81 -10.02 13.60
CA ASP A 229 19.28 -10.00 13.52
C ASP A 229 19.83 -11.25 12.82
N ALA A 230 19.22 -12.42 13.07
CA ALA A 230 19.63 -13.70 12.50
C ALA A 230 19.10 -13.95 11.07
N TRP A 231 18.21 -13.10 10.55
CA TRP A 231 17.63 -13.30 9.23
C TRP A 231 18.72 -13.31 8.15
N PRO A 232 18.77 -14.30 7.25
CA PRO A 232 19.87 -14.45 6.29
C PRO A 232 19.89 -13.37 5.20
N VAL A 233 21.11 -13.00 4.76
CA VAL A 233 21.40 -12.15 3.59
C VAL A 233 22.36 -12.93 2.66
N PRO A 234 22.06 -13.15 1.36
CA PRO A 234 20.80 -12.90 0.66
C PRO A 234 19.68 -13.89 1.05
N SER A 235 18.41 -13.49 0.94
CA SER A 235 17.26 -14.36 1.21
C SER A 235 16.78 -15.10 -0.05
N ALA A 236 16.93 -16.43 -0.09
CA ALA A 236 16.45 -17.29 -1.18
C ALA A 236 14.94 -17.60 -1.13
N ALA A 237 14.17 -16.85 -0.33
CA ALA A 237 12.90 -17.27 0.25
C ALA A 237 11.63 -17.09 -0.61
N HIS A 238 11.74 -16.51 -1.80
CA HIS A 238 10.56 -16.20 -2.60
C HIS A 238 10.36 -17.24 -3.73
N PRO A 239 9.15 -17.80 -3.91
CA PRO A 239 8.85 -18.76 -4.98
C PRO A 239 9.01 -18.17 -6.38
N GLU A 240 9.02 -16.83 -6.48
CA GLU A 240 9.61 -16.12 -7.60
C GLU A 240 11.04 -15.71 -7.22
N PRO A 241 12.08 -16.45 -7.64
CA PRO A 241 13.49 -16.16 -7.32
C PRO A 241 14.02 -14.82 -7.85
N LYS A 242 13.16 -13.85 -8.16
CA LYS A 242 13.47 -12.57 -8.81
C LYS A 242 12.79 -11.35 -8.17
N HIS A 243 12.17 -11.45 -6.98
CA HIS A 243 11.67 -10.25 -6.28
C HIS A 243 12.80 -9.61 -5.45
N PRO A 244 13.32 -8.43 -5.81
CA PRO A 244 14.44 -7.78 -5.11
C PRO A 244 14.15 -7.43 -3.64
N ASP A 245 12.88 -7.45 -3.22
CA ASP A 245 12.46 -7.07 -1.86
C ASP A 245 12.16 -8.26 -0.91
N SER A 246 12.61 -9.49 -1.19
CA SER A 246 12.27 -10.64 -0.33
C SER A 246 12.70 -10.43 1.13
N GLU A 247 13.96 -10.01 1.35
CA GLU A 247 14.49 -9.69 2.67
C GLU A 247 13.80 -8.48 3.30
N LEU A 248 13.69 -7.37 2.56
CA LEU A 248 13.07 -6.14 3.06
C LEU A 248 11.61 -6.39 3.47
N HIS A 249 10.89 -7.25 2.74
CA HIS A 249 9.52 -7.63 3.07
C HIS A 249 9.42 -8.33 4.43
N PHE A 250 10.24 -9.37 4.66
CA PHE A 250 10.22 -10.11 5.93
C PHE A 250 10.72 -9.28 7.11
N THR A 251 11.84 -8.57 6.92
CA THR A 251 12.39 -7.69 7.95
C THR A 251 11.44 -6.53 8.28
N THR A 252 10.67 -6.00 7.31
CA THR A 252 9.63 -4.99 7.56
C THR A 252 8.45 -5.57 8.34
N ALA A 253 8.06 -6.82 8.10
CA ALA A 253 7.03 -7.48 8.89
C ALA A 253 7.47 -7.64 10.36
N LEU A 254 8.71 -8.06 10.60
CA LEU A 254 9.31 -8.13 11.94
C LEU A 254 9.44 -6.75 12.59
N ALA A 255 9.90 -5.74 11.84
CA ALA A 255 9.99 -4.36 12.30
C ALA A 255 8.63 -3.83 12.76
N THR A 256 7.55 -4.16 12.03
CA THR A 256 6.18 -3.77 12.40
C THR A 256 5.73 -4.45 13.70
N LEU A 257 6.05 -5.74 13.89
CA LEU A 257 5.74 -6.46 15.12
C LEU A 257 6.51 -5.90 16.32
N MET A 258 7.82 -5.65 16.16
CA MET A 258 8.65 -5.02 17.19
C MET A 258 8.13 -3.63 17.55
N ALA A 259 7.83 -2.79 16.56
CA ALA A 259 7.31 -1.45 16.77
C ALA A 259 6.01 -1.43 17.57
N GLY A 260 5.19 -2.50 17.50
CA GLY A 260 3.97 -2.64 18.30
C GLY A 260 4.18 -2.97 19.78
N LEU A 261 5.40 -3.29 20.20
CA LEU A 261 5.74 -3.69 21.57
C LEU A 261 6.50 -2.56 22.31
N PRO A 262 6.32 -2.42 23.64
CA PRO A 262 7.05 -1.43 24.43
C PRO A 262 8.57 -1.58 24.29
N GLY A 263 9.26 -0.47 23.97
CA GLY A 263 10.71 -0.43 23.76
C GLY A 263 11.18 -0.99 22.40
N GLY A 264 10.26 -1.52 21.58
CA GLY A 264 10.64 -2.15 20.32
C GLY A 264 11.12 -1.19 19.24
N MET A 265 10.69 0.07 19.29
CA MET A 265 11.18 1.13 18.40
C MET A 265 12.68 1.40 18.58
N ASP A 266 13.16 1.45 19.84
CA ASP A 266 14.56 1.70 20.15
C ASP A 266 15.43 0.54 19.67
N GLN A 267 14.98 -0.69 19.94
CA GLN A 267 15.69 -1.89 19.51
C GLN A 267 15.70 -2.04 17.98
N LEU A 268 14.58 -1.73 17.31
CA LEU A 268 14.50 -1.70 15.85
C LEU A 268 15.47 -0.67 15.26
N TYR A 269 15.56 0.53 15.84
CA TYR A 269 16.49 1.56 15.36
C TYR A 269 17.95 1.07 15.42
N THR A 270 18.36 0.46 16.53
CA THR A 270 19.70 -0.12 16.66
C THR A 270 19.96 -1.24 15.66
N LEU A 271 19.06 -2.22 15.55
CA LEU A 271 19.24 -3.38 14.68
C LEU A 271 19.20 -3.01 13.19
N SER A 272 18.27 -2.13 12.81
CA SER A 272 18.14 -1.69 11.42
C SER A 272 19.35 -0.89 10.95
N LYS A 273 19.99 -0.08 11.80
CA LYS A 273 21.26 0.60 11.49
C LYS A 273 22.43 -0.37 11.31
N LYS A 274 22.48 -1.44 12.11
CA LYS A 274 23.48 -2.51 11.97
C LYS A 274 23.29 -3.25 10.64
N ARG A 275 22.04 -3.60 10.30
CA ARG A 275 21.69 -4.41 9.13
C ARG A 275 21.76 -3.61 7.81
N PHE A 276 21.27 -2.37 7.82
CA PHE A 276 21.18 -1.51 6.64
C PHE A 276 22.00 -0.21 6.83
N PRO A 277 23.33 -0.29 6.96
CA PRO A 277 24.17 0.87 7.31
C PRO A 277 24.18 1.98 6.26
N ARG A 278 23.76 1.69 5.01
CA ARG A 278 23.71 2.67 3.91
C ARG A 278 22.37 3.39 3.80
N GLN A 279 21.31 2.85 4.41
CA GLN A 279 20.01 3.51 4.42
C GLN A 279 19.97 4.55 5.54
N THR A 280 19.49 5.76 5.22
CA THR A 280 19.27 6.81 6.22
C THR A 280 18.35 6.30 7.33
N LEU A 281 17.20 5.74 6.97
CA LEU A 281 16.27 5.14 7.92
C LEU A 281 15.60 3.92 7.28
N ALA A 282 16.15 2.73 7.55
CA ALA A 282 15.52 1.48 7.15
C ALA A 282 14.16 1.34 7.84
N HIS A 283 13.20 0.72 7.13
CA HIS A 283 11.80 0.65 7.55
C HIS A 283 11.18 2.03 7.85
N ARG A 284 11.55 3.04 7.05
CA ARG A 284 11.08 4.43 7.19
C ARG A 284 9.58 4.52 7.50
N ASP A 285 8.75 3.78 6.80
CA ASP A 285 7.29 3.82 6.97
C ASP A 285 6.84 3.29 8.34
N VAL A 286 7.57 2.35 8.95
CA VAL A 286 7.29 1.85 10.31
C VAL A 286 7.58 2.94 11.33
N PHE A 287 8.73 3.63 11.20
CA PHE A 287 9.06 4.76 12.05
C PHE A 287 8.07 5.91 11.85
N LEU A 288 7.93 6.41 10.62
CA LEU A 288 7.13 7.60 10.33
C LEU A 288 5.63 7.42 10.57
N ASN A 289 5.10 6.20 10.71
CA ASN A 289 3.69 5.97 11.06
C ASN A 289 3.46 5.60 12.53
N SER A 290 4.52 5.43 13.32
CA SER A 290 4.39 5.08 14.74
C SER A 290 3.88 6.26 15.58
N ASP A 291 2.88 5.99 16.42
CA ASP A 291 2.39 6.90 17.45
C ASP A 291 3.31 6.98 18.67
N GLN A 292 4.18 5.97 18.86
CA GLN A 292 5.11 5.90 19.98
C GLN A 292 6.24 6.92 19.92
N ILE A 293 6.55 7.47 18.73
CA ILE A 293 7.62 8.49 18.58
C ILE A 293 7.34 9.70 19.47
N GLU A 294 6.09 10.16 19.54
CA GLU A 294 5.74 11.34 20.33
C GLU A 294 5.92 11.10 21.84
N SER A 295 5.71 9.86 22.28
CA SER A 295 5.90 9.44 23.68
C SER A 295 7.32 8.99 24.03
N ASN A 296 8.24 8.89 23.05
CA ASN A 296 9.63 8.46 23.26
C ASN A 296 10.61 9.61 22.96
N PRO A 297 11.06 10.36 23.98
CA PRO A 297 11.94 11.52 23.80
C PRO A 297 13.29 11.20 23.14
N ALA A 298 13.86 10.02 23.42
CA ALA A 298 15.15 9.61 22.86
C ALA A 298 15.02 9.33 21.36
N MET A 299 14.00 8.58 20.96
CA MET A 299 13.70 8.32 19.55
C MET A 299 13.38 9.62 18.81
N LYS A 300 12.56 10.49 19.40
CA LYS A 300 12.26 11.81 18.82
C LYS A 300 13.53 12.64 18.62
N ALA A 301 14.41 12.71 19.62
CA ALA A 301 15.69 13.42 19.51
C ALA A 301 16.61 12.83 18.41
N ALA A 302 16.58 11.51 18.19
CA ALA A 302 17.34 10.86 17.13
C ALA A 302 16.74 11.08 15.72
N LEU A 303 15.42 11.00 15.59
CA LEU A 303 14.74 11.07 14.29
C LEU A 303 14.52 12.49 13.78
N LEU A 304 14.29 13.47 14.65
CA LEU A 304 14.00 14.85 14.23
C LEU A 304 15.10 15.45 13.31
N PRO A 305 16.40 15.40 13.68
CA PRO A 305 17.46 15.86 12.80
C PRO A 305 17.47 15.06 11.50
N LEU A 306 17.36 13.73 11.58
CA LEU A 306 17.37 12.86 10.40
C LEU A 306 16.21 13.17 9.42
N VAL A 307 15.01 13.46 9.92
CA VAL A 307 13.88 13.85 9.07
C VAL A 307 14.18 15.19 8.37
N ARG A 308 14.64 16.18 9.13
CA ARG A 308 14.96 17.53 8.61
C ARG A 308 16.11 17.53 7.61
N ASP A 309 17.19 16.85 7.98
CA ASP A 309 18.51 17.00 7.39
C ASP A 309 18.81 15.94 6.33
N GLU A 310 18.09 14.82 6.35
CA GLU A 310 18.29 13.73 5.41
C GLU A 310 17.02 13.37 4.63
N LEU A 311 15.93 13.01 5.31
CA LEU A 311 14.74 12.49 4.64
C LEU A 311 14.00 13.54 3.79
N ILE A 312 13.84 14.77 4.27
CA ILE A 312 13.22 15.84 3.49
C ILE A 312 14.02 16.14 2.22
N PRO A 313 15.35 16.41 2.29
CA PRO A 313 16.17 16.59 1.09
C PRO A 313 16.09 15.41 0.11
N GLN A 314 16.17 14.17 0.61
CA GLN A 314 16.06 12.97 -0.23
C GLN A 314 14.70 12.89 -0.92
N PHE A 315 13.61 13.12 -0.17
CA PHE A 315 12.25 13.08 -0.69
C PHE A 315 12.06 14.12 -1.79
N VAL A 316 12.53 15.35 -1.55
CA VAL A 316 12.47 16.45 -2.53
C VAL A 316 13.22 16.07 -3.81
N ALA A 317 14.46 15.60 -3.69
CA ALA A 317 15.30 15.30 -4.85
C ALA A 317 14.75 14.12 -5.66
N GLN A 318 14.37 13.02 -4.98
CA GLN A 318 13.83 11.81 -5.64
C GLN A 318 12.45 12.04 -6.29
N ASN A 319 11.67 12.99 -5.79
CA ASN A 319 10.32 13.26 -6.27
C ASN A 319 10.18 14.61 -6.98
N ARG A 320 11.29 15.27 -7.35
CA ARG A 320 11.32 16.65 -7.87
C ARG A 320 10.29 16.89 -8.97
N ARG A 321 10.32 16.07 -10.03
CA ARG A 321 9.39 16.21 -11.18
C ARG A 321 7.91 16.04 -10.78
N LYS A 322 7.62 15.20 -9.78
CA LYS A 322 6.26 15.01 -9.23
C LYS A 322 5.85 16.23 -8.42
N LEU A 323 6.73 16.71 -7.54
CA LEU A 323 6.51 17.91 -6.71
C LEU A 323 6.35 19.18 -7.55
N GLU A 324 7.09 19.33 -8.65
CA GLU A 324 6.93 20.43 -9.62
C GLU A 324 5.54 20.44 -10.28
N ARG A 325 4.94 19.25 -10.47
CA ARG A 325 3.55 19.11 -10.91
C ARG A 325 2.53 19.21 -9.76
N GLY A 326 2.99 19.49 -8.55
CA GLY A 326 2.20 19.56 -7.32
C GLY A 326 1.76 18.21 -6.76
N GLU A 327 2.27 17.09 -7.29
CA GLU A 327 2.02 15.76 -6.74
C GLU A 327 2.84 15.54 -5.46
N LEU A 328 2.39 14.67 -4.54
CA LEU A 328 3.10 14.30 -3.30
C LEU A 328 3.36 15.43 -2.30
N LEU A 329 2.79 16.62 -2.49
CA LEU A 329 2.92 17.74 -1.54
C LEU A 329 2.40 17.40 -0.13
N ASP A 330 1.29 16.67 -0.05
CA ASP A 330 0.73 16.22 1.24
C ASP A 330 1.71 15.32 2.01
N GLU A 331 2.48 14.48 1.32
CA GLU A 331 3.50 13.61 1.93
C GLU A 331 4.71 14.42 2.41
N LEU A 332 5.18 15.39 1.59
CA LEU A 332 6.27 16.29 1.96
C LEU A 332 5.91 17.13 3.20
N VAL A 333 4.69 17.67 3.24
CA VAL A 333 4.18 18.42 4.39
C VAL A 333 4.02 17.52 5.61
N GLY A 334 3.64 16.25 5.41
CA GLY A 334 3.70 15.23 6.45
C GLY A 334 5.09 15.13 7.12
N LEU A 335 6.18 15.17 6.34
CA LEU A 335 7.54 15.15 6.89
C LEU A 335 7.87 16.42 7.71
N TYR A 336 7.44 17.59 7.25
CA TYR A 336 7.61 18.84 8.02
C TYR A 336 6.80 18.84 9.32
N ASN A 337 5.58 18.32 9.29
CA ASN A 337 4.74 18.19 10.48
C ASN A 337 5.36 17.27 11.52
N ARG A 338 6.07 16.21 11.10
CA ARG A 338 6.82 15.32 12.01
C ARG A 338 7.94 16.03 12.77
N ILE A 339 8.44 17.15 12.24
CA ILE A 339 9.43 18.00 12.93
C ILE A 339 8.82 19.25 13.57
N GLY A 340 7.48 19.30 13.68
CA GLY A 340 6.75 20.41 14.29
C GLY A 340 6.67 21.67 13.43
N VAL A 341 6.98 21.59 12.14
CA VAL A 341 6.90 22.72 11.21
C VAL A 341 5.57 22.64 10.45
N GLN A 342 4.62 23.50 10.83
CA GLN A 342 3.25 23.54 10.28
C GLN A 342 3.04 24.68 9.27
N ASP A 343 4.07 25.48 8.99
CA ASP A 343 4.01 26.63 8.08
C ASP A 343 3.52 26.28 6.66
N TYR A 344 3.63 24.99 6.29
CA TYR A 344 3.27 24.47 4.98
C TYR A 344 1.91 23.77 4.96
N ASP A 345 1.17 23.72 6.07
CA ASP A 345 -0.13 23.06 6.12
C ASP A 345 -1.15 23.75 5.18
N TRP A 346 -2.08 22.95 4.67
CA TRP A 346 -3.21 23.47 3.90
C TRP A 346 -4.14 24.30 4.79
N GLN A 347 -4.44 25.52 4.33
CA GLN A 347 -5.37 26.44 4.98
C GLN A 347 -6.56 26.72 4.08
N VAL A 348 -7.73 26.97 4.66
CA VAL A 348 -8.91 27.44 3.90
C VAL A 348 -8.58 28.78 3.23
N HIS A 349 -8.98 28.95 1.97
CA HIS A 349 -8.80 30.17 1.20
C HIS A 349 -10.15 30.68 0.70
N GLY A 350 -10.60 31.84 1.17
CA GLY A 350 -11.94 32.36 0.90
C GLY A 350 -12.94 32.05 2.02
N PRO A 351 -14.26 31.97 1.73
CA PRO A 351 -15.29 31.85 2.75
C PRO A 351 -15.25 30.49 3.47
N ASP A 352 -15.76 30.47 4.70
CA ASP A 352 -15.89 29.23 5.48
C ASP A 352 -16.88 28.27 4.79
N ARG A 353 -16.40 27.04 4.53
CA ARG A 353 -17.13 25.97 3.81
C ARG A 353 -18.48 25.58 4.42
N THR A 354 -18.71 25.89 5.69
CA THR A 354 -19.95 25.59 6.43
C THR A 354 -20.94 26.74 6.42
N THR A 355 -20.56 27.89 5.86
CA THR A 355 -21.39 29.11 5.87
C THR A 355 -21.69 29.66 4.48
N MET A 356 -21.03 29.12 3.44
CA MET A 356 -21.26 29.49 2.04
C MET A 356 -22.74 29.31 1.67
N GLU A 357 -23.41 30.41 1.32
CA GLU A 357 -24.79 30.41 0.83
C GLU A 357 -24.82 30.26 -0.70
N TRP A 358 -25.61 29.32 -1.18
CA TRP A 358 -25.75 28.95 -2.58
C TRP A 358 -27.19 29.12 -3.04
N ASN A 359 -27.38 29.47 -4.30
CA ASN A 359 -28.62 29.12 -5.00
C ASN A 359 -28.52 27.66 -5.42
N TYR A 360 -29.59 26.88 -5.23
CA TYR A 360 -29.61 25.47 -5.58
C TYR A 360 -30.93 25.01 -6.19
N HIS A 361 -30.82 23.96 -6.99
CA HIS A 361 -31.94 23.21 -7.54
C HIS A 361 -31.61 21.72 -7.50
N SER A 362 -32.57 20.91 -7.06
CA SER A 362 -32.46 19.46 -7.10
C SER A 362 -33.60 18.86 -7.92
N PHE A 363 -33.29 17.87 -8.75
CA PHE A 363 -34.27 17.22 -9.62
C PHE A 363 -33.97 15.74 -9.84
N ASP A 364 -34.99 14.98 -10.24
CA ASP A 364 -34.86 13.59 -10.66
C ASP A 364 -34.74 13.58 -12.20
N PRO A 365 -33.59 13.14 -12.76
CA PRO A 365 -33.39 13.13 -14.21
C PRO A 365 -34.23 12.03 -14.88
N ALA A 366 -34.62 12.23 -16.14
CA ALA A 366 -35.40 11.25 -16.91
C ALA A 366 -34.58 10.00 -17.26
N GLU A 367 -33.26 10.15 -17.40
CA GLU A 367 -32.36 9.05 -17.69
C GLU A 367 -32.25 8.12 -16.49
N LYS A 368 -32.30 6.80 -16.70
CA LYS A 368 -32.09 5.81 -15.63
C LYS A 368 -30.59 5.49 -15.46
N PRO A 369 -30.14 5.10 -14.25
CA PRO A 369 -28.80 4.56 -14.06
C PRO A 369 -28.60 3.29 -14.93
N PRO A 370 -27.35 2.95 -15.31
CA PRO A 370 -27.08 1.72 -16.06
C PRO A 370 -27.59 0.47 -15.32
N LEU A 371 -28.04 -0.53 -16.08
CA LEU A 371 -28.64 -1.76 -15.54
C LEU A 371 -27.67 -2.45 -14.56
N GLY A 372 -28.17 -2.78 -13.36
CA GLY A 372 -27.38 -3.42 -12.31
C GLY A 372 -26.51 -2.49 -11.47
N GLN A 373 -26.43 -1.19 -11.81
CA GLN A 373 -25.71 -0.17 -11.04
C GLN A 373 -26.61 0.62 -10.07
N GLU A 374 -27.92 0.34 -10.07
CA GLU A 374 -28.89 1.03 -9.20
C GLU A 374 -28.64 0.83 -7.71
N LYS A 375 -27.98 -0.28 -7.35
CA LYS A 375 -27.71 -0.74 -5.98
C LYS A 375 -26.28 -1.23 -5.79
N ASN A 376 -25.33 -0.79 -6.61
CA ASN A 376 -23.93 -1.19 -6.49
C ASN A 376 -22.97 0.02 -6.46
N ARG A 377 -21.76 -0.19 -5.93
CA ARG A 377 -20.71 0.82 -5.82
C ARG A 377 -20.24 1.48 -7.13
N LEU A 378 -20.58 0.97 -8.32
CA LEU A 378 -20.08 1.48 -9.61
C LEU A 378 -20.69 2.84 -9.99
N GLY A 379 -21.70 3.29 -9.25
CA GLY A 379 -22.21 4.66 -9.30
C GLY A 379 -23.39 4.86 -10.27
N ARG A 380 -24.03 6.02 -10.14
CA ARG A 380 -25.17 6.57 -10.89
C ARG A 380 -24.78 7.76 -11.77
N TYR A 381 -23.53 8.23 -11.71
CA TYR A 381 -23.05 9.31 -12.57
C TYR A 381 -23.35 9.03 -14.04
N ARG A 382 -24.03 9.97 -14.70
CA ARG A 382 -24.34 9.88 -16.14
C ARG A 382 -24.59 11.26 -16.72
N LYS A 383 -24.54 11.36 -18.05
CA LYS A 383 -25.09 12.53 -18.73
C LYS A 383 -26.60 12.57 -18.45
N VAL A 384 -27.08 13.72 -17.98
CA VAL A 384 -28.49 13.97 -17.69
C VAL A 384 -28.97 15.17 -18.49
N THR A 385 -30.26 15.17 -18.82
CA THR A 385 -30.93 16.33 -19.38
C THR A 385 -31.30 17.28 -18.24
N TYR A 386 -30.86 18.53 -18.34
CA TYR A 386 -31.22 19.58 -17.38
C TYR A 386 -32.64 20.09 -17.66
N PRO A 387 -33.39 20.55 -16.63
CA PRO A 387 -34.67 21.19 -16.85
C PRO A 387 -34.58 22.42 -17.77
N ASP A 388 -35.67 22.71 -18.49
CA ASP A 388 -35.75 23.83 -19.44
C ASP A 388 -35.32 25.15 -18.79
N GLY A 389 -34.48 25.91 -19.50
CA GLY A 389 -33.94 27.19 -19.04
C GLY A 389 -32.75 27.07 -18.09
N MET A 390 -32.29 25.84 -17.80
CA MET A 390 -31.12 25.59 -16.96
C MET A 390 -29.89 25.12 -17.76
N GLU A 391 -29.87 25.20 -19.09
CA GLU A 391 -28.78 24.66 -19.92
C GLU A 391 -27.43 25.34 -19.65
N ASN A 392 -27.46 26.59 -19.18
CA ASN A 392 -26.30 27.42 -18.86
C ASN A 392 -26.19 27.72 -17.35
N TRP A 393 -26.77 26.89 -16.48
CA TRP A 393 -26.84 27.10 -15.02
C TRP A 393 -25.49 27.39 -14.33
N PHE A 394 -24.37 27.00 -14.96
CA PHE A 394 -23.02 27.15 -14.44
C PHE A 394 -22.32 28.47 -14.82
N LYS A 395 -22.97 29.31 -15.62
CA LYS A 395 -22.39 30.57 -16.11
C LYS A 395 -22.67 31.75 -15.14
N PRO A 396 -21.81 32.78 -15.13
CA PRO A 396 -22.03 33.98 -14.29
C PRO A 396 -23.31 34.74 -14.61
N GLU A 397 -23.77 34.70 -15.87
CA GLU A 397 -24.96 35.44 -16.32
C GLU A 397 -26.28 34.72 -16.00
N PHE A 398 -26.22 33.51 -15.44
CA PHE A 398 -27.39 32.73 -15.11
C PHE A 398 -28.12 33.31 -13.88
N ASP A 399 -29.39 33.69 -14.04
CA ASP A 399 -30.24 34.15 -12.94
C ASP A 399 -31.03 32.98 -12.34
N ALA A 400 -30.46 32.39 -11.29
CA ALA A 400 -31.10 31.32 -10.53
C ALA A 400 -32.44 31.75 -9.90
N THR A 401 -32.62 33.04 -9.58
CA THR A 401 -33.85 33.53 -8.96
C THR A 401 -34.99 33.58 -9.98
N ALA A 402 -34.69 34.00 -11.22
CA ALA A 402 -35.67 34.07 -12.30
C ALA A 402 -36.30 32.72 -12.65
N VAL A 403 -35.56 31.62 -12.44
CA VAL A 403 -36.05 30.24 -12.66
C VAL A 403 -36.47 29.53 -11.37
N GLY A 404 -36.62 30.27 -10.26
CA GLY A 404 -37.20 29.77 -9.01
C GLY A 404 -36.30 28.83 -8.20
N TRP A 405 -34.97 28.95 -8.30
CA TRP A 405 -34.06 28.19 -7.44
C TRP A 405 -34.19 28.62 -5.97
N LYS A 406 -33.91 27.68 -5.07
CA LYS A 406 -33.92 27.92 -3.62
C LYS A 406 -32.56 28.45 -3.17
N ARG A 407 -32.49 28.95 -1.93
CA ARG A 407 -31.23 29.29 -1.25
C ARG A 407 -30.96 28.34 -0.09
N GLY A 408 -29.70 27.97 0.09
CA GLY A 408 -29.26 27.07 1.14
C GLY A 408 -27.78 27.21 1.43
N LYS A 409 -27.37 26.89 2.66
CA LYS A 409 -25.96 26.92 3.07
C LYS A 409 -25.32 25.55 2.87
N SER A 410 -24.05 25.55 2.46
CA SER A 410 -23.22 24.34 2.55
C SER A 410 -23.02 23.97 4.02
N PRO A 411 -22.80 22.69 4.36
CA PRO A 411 -22.80 21.52 3.47
C PRO A 411 -24.21 21.05 3.10
N PHE A 412 -24.35 20.51 1.89
CA PHE A 412 -25.57 19.86 1.41
C PHE A 412 -25.49 18.36 1.68
N ALA A 413 -26.53 17.75 2.25
CA ALA A 413 -26.56 16.31 2.45
C ALA A 413 -27.98 15.74 2.41
N SER A 414 -28.06 14.46 2.12
CA SER A 414 -29.29 13.68 2.26
C SER A 414 -28.94 12.21 2.33
N PHE A 415 -29.53 11.50 3.28
CA PHE A 415 -29.39 10.07 3.44
C PHE A 415 -30.76 9.48 3.77
N ASN A 416 -31.33 8.75 2.82
CA ASN A 416 -32.71 8.29 2.83
C ASN A 416 -33.71 9.43 3.12
N GLY A 417 -33.46 10.61 2.53
CA GLY A 417 -34.30 11.80 2.70
C GLY A 417 -34.09 12.57 4.02
N GLN A 418 -33.10 12.18 4.84
CA GLN A 418 -32.79 12.85 6.10
C GLN A 418 -31.55 13.73 5.97
N LEU A 419 -31.60 14.91 6.59
CA LEU A 419 -30.47 15.82 6.71
C LEU A 419 -29.54 15.35 7.84
N LYS A 420 -28.52 14.57 7.50
CA LYS A 420 -27.54 14.03 8.45
C LYS A 420 -26.15 13.93 7.82
N PRO A 421 -25.06 13.98 8.62
CA PRO A 421 -23.71 13.76 8.12
C PRO A 421 -23.56 12.34 7.57
N PHE A 422 -22.58 12.15 6.67
CA PHE A 422 -22.27 10.84 6.11
C PHE A 422 -21.47 9.96 7.08
N GLY A 423 -20.52 10.58 7.77
CA GLY A 423 -19.55 9.88 8.61
C GLY A 423 -19.13 10.69 9.83
N LYS A 424 -17.94 10.41 10.35
CA LYS A 424 -17.35 11.12 11.51
C LYS A 424 -16.13 11.96 11.12
N CYS A 425 -15.80 12.05 9.82
CA CYS A 425 -14.60 12.74 9.37
C CYS A 425 -14.81 14.27 9.42
N ILE A 426 -14.14 14.93 10.35
CA ILE A 426 -14.07 16.39 10.45
C ILE A 426 -12.75 16.95 9.90
N GLY A 427 -12.00 16.14 9.14
CA GLY A 427 -10.72 16.53 8.55
C GLY A 427 -10.85 17.75 7.65
N GLY A 428 -9.82 18.60 7.64
CA GLY A 428 -9.80 19.88 6.91
C GLY A 428 -10.06 19.76 5.41
N PHE A 429 -9.86 18.58 4.79
CA PHE A 429 -10.10 18.38 3.36
C PHE A 429 -11.45 17.73 3.00
N CYS A 430 -12.13 17.05 3.94
CA CYS A 430 -13.32 16.25 3.65
C CYS A 430 -14.58 16.79 4.34
N GLY A 431 -14.54 16.99 5.67
CA GLY A 431 -15.66 17.54 6.44
C GLY A 431 -16.95 16.71 6.47
N CYS A 432 -17.00 15.47 5.98
CA CYS A 432 -18.26 14.71 5.84
C CYS A 432 -19.01 14.39 7.16
N GLY A 433 -18.34 14.59 8.30
CA GLY A 433 -18.91 14.51 9.64
C GLY A 433 -19.39 15.84 10.21
N GLU A 434 -19.18 16.96 9.53
CA GLU A 434 -19.76 18.25 9.89
C GLU A 434 -21.28 18.22 9.72
N THR A 435 -22.00 18.90 10.62
CA THR A 435 -23.46 19.01 10.55
C THR A 435 -23.87 19.69 9.24
N PRO A 436 -24.64 19.01 8.37
CA PRO A 436 -25.09 19.61 7.12
C PRO A 436 -26.19 20.66 7.37
N ASN A 437 -26.22 21.69 6.54
CA ASN A 437 -27.13 22.83 6.69
C ASN A 437 -28.33 22.76 5.75
N THR A 438 -28.18 22.13 4.57
CA THR A 438 -29.24 22.07 3.57
C THR A 438 -29.52 20.65 3.11
N LEU A 439 -30.81 20.29 3.06
CA LEU A 439 -31.25 18.99 2.56
C LEU A 439 -31.13 18.94 1.03
N TRP A 440 -30.43 17.92 0.53
CA TRP A 440 -30.40 17.58 -0.89
C TRP A 440 -31.60 16.68 -1.22
N GLU A 441 -32.64 17.20 -1.86
CA GLU A 441 -33.94 16.51 -1.89
C GLU A 441 -34.09 15.43 -2.97
N LYS A 442 -33.45 15.61 -4.14
CA LYS A 442 -33.64 14.76 -5.35
C LYS A 442 -32.33 14.20 -5.88
N GLU A 443 -32.35 13.30 -6.86
CA GLU A 443 -31.13 12.60 -7.29
C GLU A 443 -29.96 13.51 -7.71
N VAL A 444 -30.21 14.58 -8.47
CA VAL A 444 -29.17 15.50 -8.96
C VAL A 444 -29.27 16.83 -8.22
N LEU A 445 -28.12 17.39 -7.82
CA LEU A 445 -28.01 18.72 -7.21
C LEU A 445 -27.21 19.65 -8.13
N LEU A 446 -27.74 20.84 -8.38
CA LEU A 446 -27.06 21.96 -9.03
C LEU A 446 -26.89 23.10 -8.03
N LEU A 447 -25.70 23.70 -7.98
CA LEU A 447 -25.35 24.81 -7.10
C LEU A 447 -24.79 25.97 -7.93
N ASN A 448 -25.20 27.21 -7.65
CA ASN A 448 -24.60 28.42 -8.25
C ASN A 448 -24.52 29.53 -7.19
N GLY A 449 -23.37 30.18 -7.06
CA GLY A 449 -23.17 31.29 -6.12
C GLY A 449 -21.99 32.17 -6.49
N ASN A 450 -21.99 33.40 -5.98
CA ASN A 450 -20.90 34.35 -6.13
C ASN A 450 -20.19 34.52 -4.79
N PHE A 451 -18.88 34.30 -4.77
CA PHE A 451 -18.09 34.28 -3.54
C PHE A 451 -16.85 35.16 -3.65
N THR A 452 -16.48 35.78 -2.53
CA THR A 452 -15.22 36.51 -2.44
C THR A 452 -14.07 35.54 -2.21
N ILE A 453 -13.25 35.32 -3.22
CA ILE A 453 -12.03 34.51 -3.16
C ILE A 453 -10.83 35.46 -3.29
N PRO A 454 -9.93 35.54 -2.29
CA PRO A 454 -8.78 36.42 -2.39
C PRO A 454 -7.89 36.04 -3.58
N ALA A 455 -7.19 37.03 -4.14
CA ALA A 455 -6.25 36.81 -5.24
C ALA A 455 -5.16 35.79 -4.86
N PHE A 456 -4.64 35.09 -5.86
CA PHE A 456 -3.58 34.11 -5.67
C PHE A 456 -2.21 34.79 -5.68
N GLU A 457 -1.29 34.28 -4.86
CA GLU A 457 0.00 34.88 -4.55
C GLU A 457 1.17 33.95 -4.93
N GLU A 458 2.28 34.54 -5.38
CA GLU A 458 3.51 33.80 -5.64
C GLU A 458 4.05 33.11 -4.38
N GLY A 459 4.67 31.94 -4.55
CA GLY A 459 5.13 31.11 -3.44
C GLY A 459 4.04 30.24 -2.77
N TYR A 460 2.80 30.29 -3.28
CA TYR A 460 1.69 29.44 -2.82
C TYR A 460 1.16 28.54 -3.93
N ILE A 461 0.51 27.46 -3.51
CA ILE A 461 -0.31 26.59 -4.37
C ILE A 461 -1.76 26.58 -3.89
N TYR A 462 -2.69 26.47 -4.83
CA TYR A 462 -4.13 26.55 -4.57
C TYR A 462 -4.83 25.31 -5.13
N ARG A 463 -5.84 24.82 -4.40
CA ARG A 463 -6.69 23.72 -4.86
C ARG A 463 -8.15 23.97 -4.54
N VAL A 464 -9.04 23.50 -5.40
CA VAL A 464 -10.47 23.35 -5.12
C VAL A 464 -10.73 21.95 -4.59
N LEU A 465 -11.53 21.82 -3.54
CA LEU A 465 -11.88 20.54 -2.92
C LEU A 465 -13.38 20.26 -3.04
N VAL A 466 -13.70 18.96 -3.05
CA VAL A 466 -15.04 18.42 -2.90
C VAL A 466 -15.12 17.62 -1.62
N GLY A 467 -15.68 18.23 -0.58
CA GLY A 467 -15.94 17.56 0.68
C GLY A 467 -17.05 16.51 0.56
N GLY A 468 -17.06 15.54 1.48
CA GLY A 468 -18.01 14.41 1.43
C GLY A 468 -17.56 13.21 0.60
N MET A 469 -16.58 13.38 -0.29
CA MET A 469 -16.23 12.38 -1.31
C MET A 469 -14.90 11.65 -1.06
N SER A 470 -14.28 11.73 0.12
CA SER A 470 -12.96 11.12 0.38
C SER A 470 -12.98 9.69 0.91
N HIS A 471 -14.14 9.08 1.16
CA HIS A 471 -14.24 7.72 1.69
C HIS A 471 -14.60 6.70 0.61
N VAL A 472 -14.15 5.46 0.76
CA VAL A 472 -14.53 4.36 -0.14
C VAL A 472 -16.05 4.22 -0.20
N GLY A 473 -16.59 4.20 -1.42
CA GLY A 473 -18.02 4.17 -1.69
C GLY A 473 -18.74 5.47 -1.35
N ALA A 474 -18.03 6.61 -1.32
CA ALA A 474 -18.64 7.93 -1.21
C ALA A 474 -18.63 8.66 -2.56
N GLY A 475 -19.62 9.55 -2.73
CA GLY A 475 -19.78 10.33 -3.93
C GLY A 475 -20.32 9.53 -5.12
N ASP A 476 -20.81 10.23 -6.13
CA ASP A 476 -21.25 9.62 -7.38
C ASP A 476 -20.94 10.51 -8.60
N GLY A 477 -19.74 11.10 -8.58
CA GLY A 477 -19.30 12.10 -9.55
C GLY A 477 -19.78 13.53 -9.26
N CYS A 478 -19.03 14.49 -9.81
CA CYS A 478 -19.30 15.91 -9.68
C CYS A 478 -18.65 16.69 -10.83
N ARG A 479 -19.08 17.93 -11.00
CA ARG A 479 -18.40 18.94 -11.84
C ARG A 479 -18.38 20.25 -11.10
N ILE A 480 -17.30 21.01 -11.26
CA ILE A 480 -17.11 22.33 -10.66
C ILE A 480 -16.69 23.30 -11.76
N TYR A 481 -17.34 24.46 -11.75
CA TYR A 481 -17.09 25.57 -12.65
C TYR A 481 -16.67 26.80 -11.83
N ALA A 482 -15.72 27.56 -12.35
CA ALA A 482 -15.40 28.90 -11.92
C ALA A 482 -15.55 29.86 -13.10
N ASN A 483 -16.36 30.90 -12.93
CA ASN A 483 -16.68 31.89 -13.96
C ASN A 483 -17.11 31.25 -15.29
N GLY A 484 -17.99 30.25 -15.21
CA GLY A 484 -18.52 29.53 -16.38
C GLY A 484 -17.55 28.53 -17.04
N ARG A 485 -16.33 28.37 -16.53
CA ARG A 485 -15.32 27.43 -17.05
C ARG A 485 -15.12 26.26 -16.11
N GLU A 486 -15.08 25.04 -16.64
CA GLU A 486 -14.84 23.84 -15.83
C GLU A 486 -13.43 23.87 -15.24
N ILE A 487 -13.32 23.64 -13.93
CA ILE A 487 -12.04 23.54 -13.22
C ILE A 487 -11.82 22.17 -12.59
N TYR A 488 -12.88 21.37 -12.45
CA TYR A 488 -12.80 20.02 -11.95
C TYR A 488 -13.99 19.20 -12.43
N SER A 489 -13.74 17.95 -12.80
CA SER A 489 -14.80 16.97 -12.96
C SER A 489 -14.33 15.59 -12.53
N ARG A 490 -15.27 14.80 -12.05
CA ARG A 490 -15.07 13.42 -11.68
C ARG A 490 -16.29 12.60 -12.04
N GLN A 491 -16.04 11.40 -12.55
CA GLN A 491 -17.07 10.41 -12.83
C GLN A 491 -17.06 9.36 -11.73
N GLY A 492 -18.23 9.06 -11.16
CA GLY A 492 -18.42 7.96 -10.22
C GLY A 492 -17.89 8.18 -8.79
N SER A 493 -18.00 7.11 -8.01
CA SER A 493 -17.68 7.06 -6.58
C SER A 493 -16.18 6.85 -6.32
N VAL A 494 -15.79 6.86 -5.06
CA VAL A 494 -14.46 6.37 -4.63
C VAL A 494 -14.44 4.86 -4.60
N ASP A 495 -13.61 4.25 -5.45
CA ASP A 495 -13.46 2.79 -5.44
C ASP A 495 -12.64 2.30 -4.23
N ARG A 496 -12.61 0.98 -4.04
CA ARG A 496 -11.80 0.30 -3.03
C ARG A 496 -10.34 0.73 -3.16
N ARG A 497 -9.72 0.99 -2.00
CA ARG A 497 -8.32 1.45 -1.88
C ARG A 497 -8.04 2.87 -2.41
N ALA A 498 -9.06 3.60 -2.87
CA ALA A 498 -8.93 5.00 -3.29
C ALA A 498 -9.46 6.00 -2.23
N GLY A 499 -9.84 5.53 -1.05
CA GLY A 499 -10.31 6.40 0.05
C GLY A 499 -9.16 6.93 0.89
N GLY A 500 -9.43 7.97 1.67
CA GLY A 500 -8.47 8.63 2.58
C GLY A 500 -7.70 9.80 1.96
N ALA A 501 -7.93 10.09 0.68
CA ALA A 501 -7.27 11.19 -0.03
C ALA A 501 -8.25 12.37 -0.30
N PRO A 502 -7.74 13.61 -0.41
CA PRO A 502 -8.55 14.76 -0.82
C PRO A 502 -9.08 14.56 -2.25
N ILE A 503 -10.36 14.86 -2.46
CA ILE A 503 -10.94 14.93 -3.80
C ILE A 503 -10.84 16.38 -4.25
N CYS A 504 -9.86 16.66 -5.10
CA CYS A 504 -9.50 18.02 -5.44
C CYS A 504 -8.90 18.15 -6.84
N ALA A 505 -8.83 19.38 -7.32
CA ALA A 505 -7.94 19.79 -8.40
C ALA A 505 -7.11 20.99 -7.97
N GLN A 506 -5.83 20.97 -8.33
CA GLN A 506 -4.98 22.14 -8.22
C GLN A 506 -5.36 23.16 -9.29
N ILE A 507 -5.25 24.44 -8.94
CA ILE A 507 -5.53 25.53 -9.88
C ILE A 507 -4.21 25.97 -10.51
N PRO A 508 -3.97 25.67 -11.80
CA PRO A 508 -2.70 25.99 -12.44
C PRO A 508 -2.54 27.51 -12.62
N LYS A 509 -1.28 27.96 -12.70
CA LYS A 509 -0.93 29.40 -12.69
C LYS A 509 -1.58 30.20 -13.80
N ASP A 510 -1.74 29.62 -14.99
CA ASP A 510 -2.42 30.23 -16.13
C ASP A 510 -3.91 30.52 -15.88
N ARG A 511 -4.51 29.87 -14.86
CA ARG A 511 -5.89 30.08 -14.42
C ARG A 511 -6.02 31.10 -13.29
N TRP A 512 -4.91 31.54 -12.67
CA TRP A 512 -4.94 32.52 -11.57
C TRP A 512 -5.61 33.86 -11.94
N PRO A 513 -5.47 34.39 -13.17
CA PRO A 513 -6.18 35.59 -13.58
C PRO A 513 -7.71 35.52 -13.44
N ASP A 514 -8.32 34.32 -13.51
CA ASP A 514 -9.77 34.13 -13.33
C ASP A 514 -10.22 34.48 -11.89
N PHE A 515 -9.29 34.61 -10.93
CA PHE A 515 -9.56 34.91 -9.52
C PHE A 515 -9.13 36.34 -9.13
N ALA A 516 -8.56 37.12 -10.05
CA ALA A 516 -7.97 38.43 -9.76
C ALA A 516 -9.00 39.50 -9.34
N ALA A 517 -10.25 39.40 -9.82
CA ALA A 517 -11.32 40.33 -9.51
C ALA A 517 -11.87 40.20 -8.07
N GLY A 518 -11.44 39.18 -7.33
CA GLY A 518 -11.87 38.93 -5.95
C GLY A 518 -13.26 38.31 -5.82
N THR A 519 -14.19 38.55 -6.74
CA THR A 519 -15.48 37.83 -6.81
C THR A 519 -15.45 36.76 -7.89
N VAL A 520 -15.82 35.54 -7.52
CA VAL A 520 -15.85 34.38 -8.42
C VAL A 520 -17.24 33.76 -8.41
N ASN A 521 -17.82 33.57 -9.59
CA ASN A 521 -19.00 32.73 -9.75
C ASN A 521 -18.56 31.27 -9.68
N LEU A 522 -19.01 30.56 -8.66
CA LEU A 522 -18.81 29.12 -8.53
C LEU A 522 -20.10 28.40 -8.85
N ALA A 523 -19.96 27.28 -9.54
CA ALA A 523 -21.06 26.39 -9.82
C ALA A 523 -20.63 24.93 -9.66
N ALA A 524 -21.51 24.08 -9.12
CA ALA A 524 -21.19 22.68 -8.90
C ALA A 524 -22.38 21.75 -9.16
N THR A 525 -22.08 20.52 -9.56
CA THR A 525 -23.05 19.42 -9.65
C THR A 525 -22.68 18.26 -8.75
N GLY A 526 -23.69 17.55 -8.25
CA GLY A 526 -23.52 16.27 -7.58
C GLY A 526 -24.65 15.30 -7.91
N PHE A 527 -24.39 14.01 -7.71
CA PHE A 527 -25.37 12.92 -7.84
C PHE A 527 -25.48 12.16 -6.53
N MET A 528 -26.69 11.75 -6.14
CA MET A 528 -26.90 10.85 -5.01
C MET A 528 -26.27 9.47 -5.28
N HIS A 529 -25.78 8.82 -4.22
CA HIS A 529 -25.10 7.54 -4.31
C HIS A 529 -25.84 6.44 -3.54
N TYR A 530 -25.67 5.18 -3.95
CA TYR A 530 -26.08 4.04 -3.13
C TYR A 530 -24.89 3.46 -2.37
N HIS A 531 -24.89 3.57 -1.05
CA HIS A 531 -23.79 3.09 -0.24
C HIS A 531 -23.90 1.59 0.02
N ASP A 532 -23.03 0.80 -0.61
CA ASP A 532 -23.02 -0.67 -0.50
C ASP A 532 -22.95 -1.20 0.95
N LYS A 533 -22.29 -0.46 1.86
CA LYS A 533 -22.11 -0.90 3.26
C LYS A 533 -23.29 -0.54 4.16
N SER A 534 -23.73 0.72 4.15
CA SER A 534 -24.85 1.19 4.98
C SER A 534 -26.21 0.85 4.38
N LYS A 535 -26.27 0.51 3.08
CA LYS A 535 -27.49 0.31 2.30
C LYS A 535 -28.38 1.56 2.24
N GLU A 536 -27.80 2.72 2.52
CA GLU A 536 -28.49 4.02 2.46
C GLU A 536 -28.28 4.67 1.08
N TYR A 537 -29.33 5.33 0.60
CA TYR A 537 -29.29 6.16 -0.59
C TYR A 537 -29.07 7.61 -0.19
N GLY A 538 -28.01 8.23 -0.67
CA GLY A 538 -27.66 9.56 -0.22
C GLY A 538 -26.29 10.04 -0.67
N ASN A 539 -25.98 11.29 -0.34
CA ASN A 539 -24.65 11.85 -0.55
C ASN A 539 -24.45 13.12 0.30
N TYR A 540 -23.21 13.61 0.34
CA TYR A 540 -22.77 14.83 1.01
C TYR A 540 -21.93 15.66 0.03
N LEU A 541 -22.18 16.96 -0.06
CA LEU A 541 -21.45 17.87 -0.95
C LEU A 541 -21.15 19.21 -0.27
N THR A 542 -19.88 19.60 -0.30
CA THR A 542 -19.42 20.97 -0.06
C THR A 542 -18.24 21.25 -0.98
N VAL A 543 -18.12 22.48 -1.50
CA VAL A 543 -17.04 22.90 -2.41
C VAL A 543 -16.36 24.12 -1.81
N PHE A 544 -15.04 24.06 -1.65
CA PHE A 544 -14.25 25.13 -1.04
C PHE A 544 -12.81 25.11 -1.55
N PHE A 545 -12.05 26.17 -1.28
CA PHE A 545 -10.66 26.31 -1.71
C PHE A 545 -9.72 26.19 -0.52
N GLN A 546 -8.52 25.67 -0.80
CA GLN A 546 -7.39 25.72 0.11
C GLN A 546 -6.17 26.32 -0.56
N ARG A 547 -5.31 26.91 0.26
CA ARG A 547 -3.96 27.36 -0.10
C ARG A 547 -2.92 26.67 0.77
N MET A 548 -1.71 26.55 0.24
CA MET A 548 -0.53 26.04 0.95
C MET A 548 0.66 26.89 0.53
N LYS A 549 1.52 27.24 1.49
CA LYS A 549 2.84 27.81 1.18
C LYS A 549 3.72 26.70 0.63
N LEU A 550 4.40 26.93 -0.49
CA LEU A 550 5.28 25.92 -1.08
C LEU A 550 6.45 25.60 -0.13
N PRO A 551 6.66 24.32 0.22
CA PRO A 551 7.84 23.92 0.97
C PRO A 551 9.15 24.22 0.19
N PRO A 552 10.29 24.39 0.89
CA PRO A 552 11.58 24.52 0.23
C PRO A 552 11.90 23.30 -0.63
N MET A 553 12.05 23.51 -1.94
CA MET A 553 12.36 22.45 -2.91
C MET A 553 13.51 22.84 -3.87
N GLY A 554 14.18 23.97 -3.59
CA GLY A 554 15.20 24.54 -4.45
C GLY A 554 16.58 23.87 -4.32
N GLU A 555 17.57 24.50 -4.94
CA GLU A 555 18.96 24.03 -5.07
C GLU A 555 19.58 23.58 -3.75
N THR A 556 19.34 24.28 -2.64
CA THR A 556 19.87 23.89 -1.32
C THR A 556 19.46 22.47 -0.92
N MET A 557 18.23 22.05 -1.23
CA MET A 557 17.77 20.69 -0.95
C MET A 557 18.42 19.67 -1.87
N LEU A 558 18.59 20.01 -3.16
CA LEU A 558 19.25 19.15 -4.15
C LEU A 558 20.72 18.91 -3.79
N ASN A 559 21.45 19.97 -3.46
CA ASN A 559 22.86 19.89 -3.08
C ASN A 559 23.05 19.03 -1.82
N ARG A 560 22.12 19.15 -0.85
CA ARG A 560 22.15 18.31 0.34
C ARG A 560 21.85 16.85 0.02
N ALA A 561 20.90 16.60 -0.86
CA ALA A 561 20.54 15.25 -1.29
C ALA A 561 21.68 14.52 -2.02
N ALA A 562 22.56 15.25 -2.71
CA ALA A 562 23.71 14.68 -3.42
C ALA A 562 24.67 13.88 -2.53
N ALA A 563 24.88 14.31 -1.28
CA ALA A 563 25.73 13.59 -0.31
C ALA A 563 24.99 12.43 0.38
N LEU A 564 23.67 12.35 0.22
CA LEU A 564 22.81 11.42 0.94
C LEU A 564 22.38 10.24 0.09
N ILE A 565 22.10 10.47 -1.20
CA ILE A 565 21.57 9.47 -2.12
C ILE A 565 22.72 8.78 -2.84
N PRO A 566 22.92 7.46 -2.66
CA PRO A 566 23.87 6.70 -3.45
C PRO A 566 23.50 6.73 -4.93
N MET A 567 24.46 7.01 -5.79
CA MET A 567 24.30 7.18 -7.23
C MET A 567 24.83 5.97 -7.99
N ARG A 568 24.16 5.62 -9.09
CA ARG A 568 24.66 4.57 -10.00
C ARG A 568 25.92 5.07 -10.70
N SER A 569 26.91 4.21 -10.86
CA SER A 569 28.16 4.52 -11.56
C SER A 569 28.58 3.33 -12.43
N ALA A 570 29.66 3.49 -13.20
CA ALA A 570 30.27 2.39 -13.92
C ALA A 570 30.74 1.26 -12.98
N GLU A 571 31.30 1.58 -11.81
CA GLU A 571 31.68 0.53 -10.85
C GLU A 571 30.47 -0.26 -10.36
N TRP A 572 29.35 0.43 -10.09
CA TRP A 572 28.09 -0.23 -9.74
C TRP A 572 27.57 -1.11 -10.87
N GLN A 573 27.63 -0.63 -12.12
CA GLN A 573 27.16 -1.38 -13.29
C GLN A 573 27.92 -2.72 -13.47
N MET A 574 29.23 -2.73 -13.17
CA MET A 574 30.07 -3.93 -13.25
C MET A 574 29.68 -5.03 -12.25
N THR A 575 28.92 -4.69 -11.20
CA THR A 575 28.41 -5.67 -10.24
C THR A 575 26.99 -6.16 -10.58
N GLN A 576 26.34 -5.58 -11.58
CA GLN A 576 24.97 -5.94 -11.96
C GLN A 576 24.97 -7.18 -12.85
N ASP A 577 24.79 -8.34 -12.24
CA ASP A 577 24.47 -9.59 -12.95
C ASP A 577 22.93 -9.71 -13.07
N PRO A 578 22.36 -9.70 -14.29
CA PRO A 578 20.91 -9.80 -14.51
C PRO A 578 20.28 -11.08 -13.93
N ASP A 579 21.09 -12.10 -13.64
CA ASP A 579 20.67 -13.37 -13.05
C ASP A 579 20.81 -13.41 -11.52
N THR A 580 21.31 -12.34 -10.88
CA THR A 580 21.44 -12.24 -9.41
C THR A 580 20.70 -11.04 -8.83
N ASN A 581 20.16 -11.19 -7.62
CA ASN A 581 19.63 -10.06 -6.85
C ASN A 581 20.76 -9.45 -6.01
N VAL A 582 21.16 -8.24 -6.38
CA VAL A 582 22.08 -7.42 -5.57
C VAL A 582 21.25 -6.45 -4.74
N GLU A 583 21.70 -6.17 -3.51
CA GLU A 583 21.14 -5.10 -2.67
C GLU A 583 21.07 -3.78 -3.48
N PRO A 584 19.94 -3.05 -3.48
CA PRO A 584 19.71 -1.95 -4.42
C PRO A 584 20.76 -0.84 -4.38
N ASP A 585 21.41 -0.63 -3.23
CA ASP A 585 22.43 0.40 -3.02
C ASP A 585 23.85 -0.15 -2.87
N ASP A 586 24.05 -1.47 -3.00
CA ASP A 586 25.40 -2.02 -2.92
C ASP A 586 26.25 -1.66 -4.15
N GLY A 587 27.51 -1.30 -3.97
CA GLY A 587 28.41 -0.82 -5.03
C GLY A 587 28.13 0.60 -5.59
N LYS A 588 27.05 1.28 -5.19
CA LYS A 588 26.76 2.64 -5.68
C LYS A 588 27.77 3.67 -5.16
N PHE A 589 28.05 4.66 -5.99
CA PHE A 589 28.88 5.81 -5.63
C PHE A 589 28.18 6.67 -4.57
N LYS A 590 28.90 7.04 -3.50
CA LYS A 590 28.41 7.98 -2.48
C LYS A 590 29.40 9.13 -2.34
N TRP A 591 28.92 10.34 -2.59
CA TRP A 591 29.71 11.55 -2.36
C TRP A 591 29.74 11.89 -0.86
N ASP A 592 30.89 12.34 -0.39
CA ASP A 592 31.12 12.73 1.02
C ASP A 592 30.71 14.17 1.31
N GLY A 593 30.25 14.91 0.30
CA GLY A 593 29.90 16.33 0.41
C GLY A 593 31.11 17.27 0.31
N VAL A 594 32.32 16.74 0.09
CA VAL A 594 33.55 17.54 -0.05
C VAL A 594 33.94 17.65 -1.52
N VAL A 595 34.10 18.89 -1.98
CA VAL A 595 34.52 19.18 -3.34
C VAL A 595 36.03 19.00 -3.45
N VAL A 596 36.45 18.16 -4.38
CA VAL A 596 37.84 17.96 -4.76
C VAL A 596 38.13 18.82 -6.00
N PRO A 597 39.02 19.83 -5.93
CA PRO A 597 39.31 20.67 -7.08
C PRO A 597 39.94 19.89 -8.23
N ASN A 598 39.54 20.20 -9.46
CA ASN A 598 40.21 19.73 -10.69
C ASN A 598 40.34 20.89 -11.69
N PRO A 599 41.48 21.60 -11.71
CA PRO A 599 41.69 22.73 -12.61
C PRO A 599 41.54 22.39 -14.10
N ALA A 600 41.76 21.12 -14.49
CA ALA A 600 41.63 20.67 -15.87
C ALA A 600 40.16 20.50 -16.31
N VAL A 601 39.20 20.46 -15.38
CA VAL A 601 37.76 20.39 -15.67
C VAL A 601 37.10 21.77 -15.60
N LYS A 602 37.63 22.68 -14.78
CA LYS A 602 37.10 24.04 -14.62
C LYS A 602 36.90 24.75 -15.97
N GLY A 603 35.83 25.52 -16.08
CA GLY A 603 35.52 26.36 -17.25
C GLY A 603 34.27 25.92 -17.98
N THR A 604 34.02 26.53 -19.13
CA THR A 604 32.86 26.22 -19.97
C THR A 604 33.23 25.26 -21.09
N TRP A 605 32.34 24.31 -21.34
CA TRP A 605 32.50 23.27 -22.35
C TRP A 605 31.21 23.09 -23.16
N ASN A 606 31.37 22.81 -24.45
CA ASN A 606 30.27 22.50 -25.37
C ASN A 606 30.33 21.06 -25.84
N VAL A 607 29.19 20.36 -25.85
CA VAL A 607 29.08 19.00 -26.39
C VAL A 607 29.22 19.06 -27.91
N ILE A 608 30.22 18.37 -28.45
CA ILE A 608 30.48 18.29 -29.91
C ILE A 608 30.10 16.93 -30.50
N GLY A 609 29.86 15.92 -29.66
CA GLY A 609 29.35 14.62 -30.06
C GLY A 609 29.57 13.54 -29.00
N GLN A 610 29.65 12.28 -29.44
CA GLN A 610 29.88 11.13 -28.58
C GLN A 610 30.79 10.08 -29.25
N VAL A 611 31.40 9.23 -28.44
CA VAL A 611 32.25 8.09 -28.83
C VAL A 611 31.94 6.87 -27.96
N ASP A 612 32.21 5.64 -28.43
CA ASP A 612 31.86 4.42 -27.70
C ASP A 612 32.84 4.10 -26.57
N SER A 613 34.12 4.46 -26.75
CA SER A 613 35.16 4.31 -25.74
C SER A 613 36.21 5.42 -25.83
N LEU A 614 37.03 5.53 -24.80
CA LEU A 614 38.13 6.50 -24.75
C LEU A 614 39.12 6.31 -25.91
N GLU A 615 39.41 5.07 -26.30
CA GLU A 615 40.34 4.74 -27.39
C GLU A 615 39.79 5.10 -28.77
N SER A 616 38.46 5.19 -28.90
CA SER A 616 37.80 5.53 -30.16
C SER A 616 37.77 7.03 -30.47
N PHE A 617 38.24 7.88 -29.56
CA PHE A 617 38.33 9.31 -29.78
C PHE A 617 39.56 9.67 -30.65
N ASP A 618 39.31 10.06 -31.90
CA ASP A 618 40.33 10.59 -32.82
C ASP A 618 40.04 12.05 -33.21
N VAL A 619 41.01 12.91 -32.94
CA VAL A 619 40.94 14.38 -33.07
C VAL A 619 40.92 14.85 -34.53
N GLY A 620 41.14 13.95 -35.49
CA GLY A 620 40.96 14.20 -36.93
C GLY A 620 39.55 13.90 -37.46
N THR A 621 38.71 13.21 -36.69
CA THR A 621 37.42 12.69 -37.17
C THR A 621 36.27 13.38 -36.43
N LYS A 622 35.27 13.87 -37.16
CA LYS A 622 34.12 14.51 -36.52
C LYS A 622 33.39 13.48 -35.63
N PRO A 623 33.22 13.74 -34.32
CA PRO A 623 32.50 12.82 -33.45
C PRO A 623 31.08 12.55 -33.96
N VAL A 624 30.55 11.37 -33.65
CA VAL A 624 29.15 11.05 -33.97
C VAL A 624 28.26 12.03 -33.18
N PRO A 625 27.21 12.61 -33.78
CA PRO A 625 26.31 13.50 -33.05
C PRO A 625 25.75 12.80 -31.80
N ALA A 626 25.85 13.47 -30.65
CA ALA A 626 25.28 12.94 -29.42
C ALA A 626 23.76 12.86 -29.57
N ARG A 627 23.17 11.67 -29.34
CA ARG A 627 21.73 11.49 -29.48
C ARG A 627 21.04 11.98 -28.19
N ASN A 628 20.45 13.17 -28.25
CA ASN A 628 19.76 13.82 -27.12
C ASN A 628 20.64 13.93 -25.86
N PRO A 629 21.77 14.66 -25.92
CA PRO A 629 22.60 14.84 -24.73
C PRO A 629 21.80 15.58 -23.65
N ARG A 630 22.03 15.25 -22.37
CA ARG A 630 21.28 15.83 -21.24
C ARG A 630 21.53 17.32 -21.05
N PHE A 631 22.62 17.82 -21.61
CA PHE A 631 22.96 19.23 -21.73
C PHE A 631 23.76 19.46 -23.01
N GLN A 632 23.76 20.68 -23.55
CA GLN A 632 24.53 21.05 -24.74
C GLN A 632 25.79 21.84 -24.39
N ARG A 633 25.74 22.56 -23.26
CA ARG A 633 26.80 23.39 -22.70
C ARG A 633 26.77 23.21 -21.19
N MET A 634 27.94 23.21 -20.56
CA MET A 634 28.07 23.18 -19.11
C MET A 634 29.25 24.02 -18.65
N THR A 635 29.07 24.75 -17.56
CA THR A 635 30.12 25.55 -16.92
C THR A 635 30.45 24.96 -15.56
N PHE A 636 31.69 24.52 -15.35
CA PHE A 636 32.17 23.95 -14.09
C PHE A 636 32.82 25.03 -13.22
N GLN A 637 32.27 25.25 -12.02
CA GLN A 637 32.68 26.29 -11.07
C GLN A 637 33.62 25.75 -9.97
N ASP A 638 34.40 26.61 -9.31
CA ASP A 638 35.41 26.22 -8.32
C ASP A 638 34.85 25.51 -7.08
N ASP A 639 33.59 25.78 -6.75
CA ASP A 639 32.88 25.26 -5.58
C ASP A 639 32.12 23.96 -5.88
N GLY A 640 32.42 23.31 -7.02
CA GLY A 640 31.75 22.07 -7.42
C GLY A 640 30.36 22.28 -8.02
N ALA A 641 29.86 23.52 -8.09
CA ALA A 641 28.62 23.82 -8.78
C ALA A 641 28.81 23.84 -10.30
N THR A 642 27.68 23.80 -11.02
CA THR A 642 27.63 24.09 -12.45
C THR A 642 26.68 25.25 -12.75
N ASP A 643 26.44 25.56 -14.02
CA ASP A 643 25.38 26.49 -14.45
C ASP A 643 23.97 25.87 -14.37
N SER A 644 23.84 24.66 -13.83
CA SER A 644 22.58 23.98 -13.57
C SER A 644 22.52 23.39 -12.15
N PRO A 645 21.42 23.55 -11.41
CA PRO A 645 21.28 22.99 -10.06
C PRO A 645 21.09 21.46 -10.06
N LEU A 646 21.04 20.82 -11.24
CA LEU A 646 20.91 19.37 -11.39
C LEU A 646 22.25 18.66 -11.52
N TRP A 647 23.34 19.43 -11.58
CA TRP A 647 24.67 18.91 -11.84
C TRP A 647 25.65 19.49 -10.83
N LEU A 648 26.33 18.59 -10.12
CA LEU A 648 27.45 18.91 -9.23
C LEU A 648 28.69 18.15 -9.69
N TRP A 649 29.88 18.63 -9.36
CA TRP A 649 31.11 17.94 -9.71
C TRP A 649 32.14 17.96 -8.58
N SER A 650 32.95 16.91 -8.52
CA SER A 650 34.06 16.78 -7.58
C SER A 650 35.14 15.89 -8.17
N GLY A 651 36.36 16.42 -8.30
CA GLY A 651 37.51 15.70 -8.85
C GLY A 651 37.28 15.26 -10.29
N LYS A 652 37.04 13.97 -10.48
CA LYS A 652 36.75 13.33 -11.79
C LYS A 652 35.31 12.86 -11.92
N MET A 653 34.42 13.24 -11.00
CA MET A 653 33.04 12.79 -11.01
C MET A 653 32.10 13.97 -11.28
N LEU A 654 31.25 13.82 -12.28
CA LEU A 654 30.06 14.64 -12.51
C LEU A 654 28.85 13.89 -11.95
N MET A 655 28.10 14.51 -11.06
CA MET A 655 26.93 13.96 -10.39
C MET A 655 25.66 14.51 -11.03
N ASP A 656 24.87 13.62 -11.63
CA ASP A 656 23.53 13.88 -12.14
C ASP A 656 22.51 13.69 -11.00
N LEU A 657 21.93 14.79 -10.52
CA LEU A 657 20.97 14.77 -9.41
C LEU A 657 19.52 14.53 -9.88
N ASP A 658 19.26 14.52 -11.18
CA ASP A 658 17.93 14.20 -11.73
C ASP A 658 17.78 12.68 -11.88
N GLU A 659 18.86 12.00 -12.22
CA GLU A 659 18.86 10.55 -12.51
C GLU A 659 19.67 9.74 -11.48
N PHE A 660 20.27 10.42 -10.51
CA PHE A 660 21.12 9.87 -9.44
C PHE A 660 22.19 8.94 -10.01
N GLN A 661 23.05 9.53 -10.86
CA GLN A 661 24.18 8.86 -11.48
C GLN A 661 25.46 9.66 -11.26
N ALA A 662 26.57 8.95 -11.06
CA ALA A 662 27.90 9.54 -10.98
C ALA A 662 28.66 9.12 -12.25
N LEU A 663 29.07 10.12 -13.02
CA LEU A 663 29.65 10.00 -14.36
C LEU A 663 31.12 10.35 -14.28
N GLN A 664 31.98 9.44 -14.74
CA GLN A 664 33.41 9.71 -14.81
C GLN A 664 33.71 10.78 -15.87
N MET A 665 34.64 11.66 -15.53
CA MET A 665 35.15 12.74 -16.37
C MET A 665 36.64 12.56 -16.62
N GLU A 666 37.05 12.73 -17.88
CA GLU A 666 38.44 12.64 -18.28
C GLU A 666 38.86 13.83 -19.16
N PRO A 667 39.66 14.76 -18.63
CA PRO A 667 40.21 15.86 -19.42
C PRO A 667 41.33 15.35 -20.34
N ARG A 668 41.38 15.88 -21.56
CA ARG A 668 42.38 15.54 -22.57
C ARG A 668 42.84 16.80 -23.31
N THR A 669 44.14 16.91 -23.56
CA THR A 669 44.69 17.94 -24.43
C THR A 669 45.27 17.27 -25.67
N VAL A 670 44.80 17.67 -26.85
CA VAL A 670 45.29 17.13 -28.12
C VAL A 670 45.44 18.27 -29.11
N ASN A 671 46.62 18.35 -29.76
CA ASN A 671 46.95 19.40 -30.73
C ASN A 671 46.70 20.83 -30.20
N GLY A 672 46.93 21.06 -28.90
CA GLY A 672 46.72 22.35 -28.25
C GLY A 672 45.25 22.72 -27.95
N LYS A 673 44.30 21.84 -28.27
CA LYS A 673 42.89 21.97 -27.88
C LYS A 673 42.59 21.11 -26.66
N GLU A 674 41.69 21.59 -25.81
CA GLU A 674 41.25 20.89 -24.61
C GLU A 674 39.86 20.28 -24.83
N TYR A 675 39.76 19.00 -24.49
CA TYR A 675 38.54 18.21 -24.54
C TYR A 675 38.24 17.62 -23.17
N LEU A 676 36.96 17.40 -22.91
CA LEU A 676 36.48 16.70 -21.72
C LEU A 676 35.60 15.56 -22.18
N LEU A 677 35.98 14.33 -21.84
CA LEU A 677 35.15 13.15 -22.07
C LEU A 677 34.35 12.86 -20.80
N ILE A 678 33.05 12.64 -20.93
CA ILE A 678 32.15 12.38 -19.80
C ILE A 678 31.29 11.18 -20.13
N GLU A 679 31.17 10.22 -19.21
CA GLU A 679 30.22 9.11 -19.38
C GLU A 679 28.80 9.63 -19.62
N ALA A 680 28.09 9.09 -20.62
CA ALA A 680 26.72 9.49 -20.93
C ALA A 680 25.67 8.96 -19.92
N GLY A 681 26.08 8.06 -19.02
CA GLY A 681 25.22 7.43 -18.03
C GLY A 681 24.27 6.38 -18.64
N GLY A 682 23.12 6.19 -17.99
CA GLY A 682 22.14 5.16 -18.40
C GLY A 682 22.29 3.80 -17.71
N PHE A 683 23.12 3.72 -16.65
CA PHE A 683 23.32 2.54 -15.81
C PHE A 683 22.00 1.91 -15.35
N ASN A 684 21.85 0.60 -15.48
CA ASN A 684 20.68 -0.15 -15.03
C ASN A 684 20.98 -1.65 -14.83
N THR A 685 20.04 -2.35 -14.21
CA THR A 685 20.15 -3.78 -13.91
C THR A 685 19.94 -4.70 -15.12
N GLN A 686 19.54 -4.17 -16.29
CA GLN A 686 19.19 -4.98 -17.46
C GLN A 686 20.36 -5.23 -18.42
N TYR A 687 21.31 -4.30 -18.53
CA TYR A 687 22.40 -4.41 -19.51
C TYR A 687 23.55 -5.36 -19.11
N GLY A 688 23.56 -5.83 -17.86
CA GLY A 688 24.59 -6.75 -17.33
C GLY A 688 25.95 -6.11 -17.07
N THR A 689 26.91 -6.92 -16.61
CA THR A 689 28.22 -6.46 -16.10
C THR A 689 29.19 -5.98 -17.18
N ALA A 690 29.01 -6.44 -18.43
CA ALA A 690 29.89 -6.10 -19.55
C ALA A 690 29.51 -4.79 -20.28
N TRP A 691 28.37 -4.19 -19.91
CA TRP A 691 27.90 -2.98 -20.57
C TRP A 691 28.59 -1.73 -20.03
N THR A 692 29.02 -0.87 -20.94
CA THR A 692 29.60 0.44 -20.64
C THR A 692 28.83 1.55 -21.38
N PRO A 693 28.65 2.72 -20.76
CA PRO A 693 28.02 3.85 -21.45
C PRO A 693 28.96 4.42 -22.52
N PRO A 694 28.43 5.04 -23.60
CA PRO A 694 29.23 5.87 -24.47
C PRO A 694 29.74 7.11 -23.71
N LEU A 695 30.74 7.80 -24.26
CA LEU A 695 31.30 9.03 -23.72
C LEU A 695 30.84 10.24 -24.56
N TRP A 696 30.29 11.26 -23.92
CA TRP A 696 30.13 12.58 -24.52
C TRP A 696 31.51 13.23 -24.68
N VAL A 697 31.73 13.84 -25.84
CA VAL A 697 32.94 14.60 -26.14
C VAL A 697 32.58 16.08 -26.09
N LEU A 698 33.26 16.80 -25.20
CA LEU A 698 33.10 18.24 -25.06
C LEU A 698 34.38 18.97 -25.46
N GLU A 699 34.26 20.12 -26.10
CA GLU A 699 35.36 21.04 -26.43
C GLU A 699 35.27 22.29 -25.54
N ARG A 700 36.40 22.75 -25.01
CA ARG A 700 36.46 23.96 -24.18
C ARG A 700 36.20 25.21 -25.03
N GLU A 701 35.50 26.18 -24.46
CA GLU A 701 35.25 27.50 -25.10
C GLU A 701 36.48 28.35 -25.31
#